data_AF-A0A6A4J3G2-F1
#
_entry.id   AF-A0A6A4J3G2-F1
#
_cell.length_a   1.000
_cell.length_b   1.000
_cell.length_c   1.000
_cell.angle_alpha   90.00
_cell.angle_beta   90.00
_cell.angle_gamma   90.00
#
_symmetry.space_group_name_H-M   'P 1'
#
loop_
_entity.id
_entity.type
_entity.pdbx_description
1 polymer ?
#
loop_
_entity_poly.entity_id
_entity_poly.type
_entity_poly.pdbx_seq_one_letter_code
_entity_poly.pdbx_strand_id
1 'polypeptide(L)'
;MDTRPVRGGWSRRCASLRGRSTPPETSTSPTPTAPRKTNWEVIEHFTGPNGQGGSQRLRSASLIASHNADSILEEDEDGSGAQDSLLLADESSKPRVVLASKAHGRGRQTAWTKLIRRLFVPRRFNNLQTEMLYQRYFLRYNRSQTTSLLVLLLILCSGAMVAVILHQIPSVSLLTSSVILATCLLAYSGLIWWLERSGGRVNEVDLSWASLGILGTALLVQGFLTRSQPPLVFTYLDYALLAVGIQQAVLGAVLLAIIHLSSQFGGEASVQVVIGNLILVLATNFAGVLTHYPSEVAKREAFLETRRCVGARLTTQAQNQQQERLLLSVLPRHVAMEMKADIAGKPQDTMFHKIYIQRHENVSILFADICGFTSLSDQCTAQEVVRLLNELFARFDRLAYEHHCLRIKLLGDCYYCVSGLPEPRPDHAQCCVEMALDMIDAIALVREVMGVNVNMRVGIHTGRVHCGVLGLRKWQFDVWSNDVTLANYMESGGVPGRVHITEDTLRYLNGDYQVEPGHGGERNAYLRDHSIQTYLIIPPETSRQTRPTVKKTGNMSNGNIAKELRVMGHSSKGSKYNKLGMCEENSPRKDPEDEVNDYLMRAIDARSIDQLRAKHCKPILMHFKQPEVEVKYSRERDKMLHIYFLCSLGVIVAIVTVLLLVFPHSTTLYVLYSVSITIVLLVNALVVTENIKNPVPILKRFSKKIHENRELAQVLAFLVISVTFLITLTPLVS
;
A
#
# COMPACT_ATOMS: atom_id res chain seq x y z
N MET A 1 42.23 45.75 -71.09
CA MET A 1 41.05 46.35 -71.73
C MET A 1 39.81 45.72 -71.12
N ASP A 2 38.74 46.49 -71.09
CA ASP A 2 37.52 46.31 -70.30
C ASP A 2 36.59 45.24 -70.92
N THR A 3 35.51 44.72 -70.30
CA THR A 3 34.57 45.33 -69.33
C THR A 3 33.97 44.33 -68.31
N ARG A 4 33.34 44.87 -67.25
CA ARG A 4 32.34 44.23 -66.34
C ARG A 4 30.91 44.69 -66.74
N PRO A 5 29.79 44.40 -66.03
CA PRO A 5 29.49 43.51 -64.86
C PRO A 5 28.42 42.43 -65.21
N VAL A 6 27.87 41.57 -64.33
CA VAL A 6 26.87 41.72 -63.23
C VAL A 6 26.57 40.27 -62.73
N ARG A 7 26.29 39.87 -61.47
CA ARG A 7 26.17 40.46 -60.11
C ARG A 7 26.79 39.46 -59.08
N GLY A 8 26.34 39.43 -57.82
CA GLY A 8 26.67 38.40 -56.80
C GLY A 8 25.91 38.62 -55.48
N GLY A 9 26.05 37.72 -54.47
CA GLY A 9 25.45 37.96 -53.14
C GLY A 9 25.32 36.80 -52.14
N TRP A 10 26.43 36.18 -51.69
CA TRP A 10 26.48 35.33 -50.47
C TRP A 10 27.77 35.69 -49.69
N SER A 11 27.70 36.04 -48.40
CA SER A 11 28.87 36.00 -47.49
C SER A 11 28.51 36.06 -45.99
N ARG A 12 29.50 35.80 -45.13
CA ARG A 12 29.42 35.46 -43.69
C ARG A 12 30.15 36.49 -42.79
N ARG A 13 29.82 36.47 -41.48
CA ARG A 13 30.66 36.79 -40.28
C ARG A 13 31.27 38.19 -40.09
N CYS A 14 31.13 38.77 -38.89
CA CYS A 14 32.21 38.94 -37.89
C CYS A 14 31.69 39.57 -36.56
N ALA A 15 32.56 39.85 -35.57
CA ALA A 15 32.23 40.25 -34.18
C ALA A 15 33.20 41.32 -33.60
N SER A 16 32.89 41.98 -32.45
CA SER A 16 33.87 42.43 -31.38
C SER A 16 33.36 43.50 -30.36
N LEU A 17 33.17 43.08 -29.08
CA LEU A 17 33.65 43.64 -27.77
C LEU A 17 33.70 45.15 -27.35
N ARG A 18 33.53 45.36 -26.02
CA ARG A 18 33.82 46.52 -25.10
C ARG A 18 32.78 47.67 -25.02
N GLY A 19 32.51 48.36 -23.89
CA GLY A 19 32.82 48.14 -22.45
C GLY A 19 32.68 49.40 -21.54
N ARG A 20 32.40 49.22 -20.22
CA ARG A 20 32.26 50.24 -19.09
C ARG A 20 30.97 51.12 -19.07
N SER A 21 30.42 51.61 -17.92
CA SER A 21 30.63 51.30 -16.48
C SER A 21 29.58 51.89 -15.48
N THR A 22 28.92 51.02 -14.68
CA THR A 22 28.55 51.21 -13.23
C THR A 22 27.44 52.26 -12.84
N PRO A 23 26.99 52.43 -11.57
CA PRO A 23 25.64 51.97 -11.11
C PRO A 23 24.92 53.05 -10.22
N PRO A 24 24.03 52.76 -9.23
CA PRO A 24 23.14 51.61 -8.94
C PRO A 24 21.64 52.00 -8.76
N GLU A 25 20.74 51.02 -8.60
CA GLU A 25 19.77 50.99 -7.47
C GLU A 25 19.07 49.62 -7.35
N THR A 26 18.34 49.39 -6.25
CA THR A 26 17.92 48.05 -5.79
C THR A 26 16.42 47.79 -5.79
N SER A 27 15.97 46.69 -6.41
CA SER A 27 14.74 46.01 -6.00
C SER A 27 14.80 44.51 -6.31
N THR A 28 14.65 43.66 -5.28
CA THR A 28 14.64 42.20 -5.41
C THR A 28 13.20 41.67 -5.46
N SER A 29 12.67 41.45 -6.66
CA SER A 29 11.43 40.68 -6.82
C SER A 29 11.71 39.17 -6.62
N PRO A 30 10.98 38.46 -5.76
CA PRO A 30 11.16 37.03 -5.58
C PRO A 30 10.71 36.24 -6.82
N THR A 31 11.51 35.28 -7.25
CA THR A 31 11.10 34.32 -8.29
C THR A 31 9.92 33.47 -7.81
N PRO A 32 8.95 33.12 -8.69
CA PRO A 32 7.77 32.36 -8.29
C PRO A 32 8.18 30.95 -7.87
N THR A 33 8.00 30.64 -6.59
CA THR A 33 8.23 29.29 -6.05
C THR A 33 7.20 28.32 -6.62
N ALA A 34 7.65 27.38 -7.45
CA ALA A 34 6.80 26.28 -7.90
C ALA A 34 6.25 25.53 -6.67
N PRO A 35 4.92 25.28 -6.59
CA PRO A 35 4.33 24.68 -5.41
C PRO A 35 4.90 23.29 -5.16
N ARG A 36 5.32 23.03 -3.91
CA ARG A 36 5.79 21.70 -3.49
C ARG A 36 4.68 20.67 -3.65
N LYS A 37 4.73 19.91 -4.74
CA LYS A 37 3.87 18.75 -4.97
C LYS A 37 4.01 17.77 -3.79
N THR A 38 2.88 17.26 -3.34
CA THR A 38 2.80 16.29 -2.25
C THR A 38 3.29 14.90 -2.71
N ASN A 39 3.65 14.05 -1.76
CA ASN A 39 4.06 12.66 -2.03
C ASN A 39 2.97 11.82 -2.74
N TRP A 40 1.72 12.31 -2.85
CA TRP A 40 0.66 11.64 -3.61
C TRP A 40 0.67 12.00 -5.10
N GLU A 41 0.94 13.25 -5.46
CA GLU A 41 0.97 13.72 -6.85
C GLU A 41 2.14 13.15 -7.66
N VAL A 42 3.24 12.77 -6.99
CA VAL A 42 4.37 12.04 -7.59
C VAL A 42 3.97 10.60 -7.96
N ILE A 43 2.99 10.00 -7.26
CA ILE A 43 2.52 8.64 -7.51
C ILE A 43 1.53 8.62 -8.69
N GLU A 44 0.60 9.57 -8.76
CA GLU A 44 -0.35 9.65 -9.89
C GLU A 44 0.36 9.97 -11.24
N HIS A 45 1.57 10.53 -11.21
CA HIS A 45 2.39 10.76 -12.40
C HIS A 45 2.88 9.47 -13.09
N PHE A 46 2.78 8.30 -12.43
CA PHE A 46 3.00 6.99 -13.04
C PHE A 46 1.72 6.28 -13.50
N THR A 47 0.54 6.92 -13.32
CA THR A 47 -0.78 6.40 -13.70
C THR A 47 -1.62 7.40 -14.51
N GLY A 48 -0.97 8.42 -15.11
CA GLY A 48 -1.63 9.45 -15.91
C GLY A 48 -2.17 8.93 -17.25
N PRO A 49 -3.17 9.60 -17.89
CA PRO A 49 -3.94 8.99 -18.98
C PRO A 49 -3.19 8.80 -20.31
N ASN A 50 -2.13 9.57 -20.57
CA ASN A 50 -1.45 9.61 -21.87
C ASN A 50 -0.21 8.71 -21.88
N GLY A 51 -0.40 7.40 -22.08
CA GLY A 51 0.71 6.44 -22.18
C GLY A 51 0.25 5.01 -22.47
N GLN A 52 -0.04 4.69 -23.75
CA GLN A 52 -0.61 3.40 -24.16
C GLN A 52 0.23 2.15 -23.80
N GLY A 53 1.52 2.29 -23.48
CA GLY A 53 2.37 1.17 -23.03
C GLY A 53 2.26 0.82 -21.54
N GLY A 54 1.64 1.65 -20.68
CA GLY A 54 1.70 1.47 -19.22
C GLY A 54 0.89 0.27 -18.69
N SER A 55 -0.31 0.05 -19.23
CA SER A 55 -1.27 -0.92 -18.68
C SER A 55 -0.82 -2.39 -18.83
N GLN A 56 0.00 -2.70 -19.83
CA GLN A 56 0.51 -4.06 -20.04
C GLN A 56 1.49 -4.51 -18.95
N ARG A 57 2.35 -3.63 -18.40
CA ARG A 57 3.37 -4.03 -17.40
C ARG A 57 2.78 -4.53 -16.08
N LEU A 58 1.67 -3.95 -15.63
CA LEU A 58 0.98 -4.43 -14.42
C LEU A 58 0.27 -5.77 -14.65
N ARG A 59 -0.21 -6.02 -15.88
CA ARG A 59 -0.75 -7.33 -16.25
C ARG A 59 0.34 -8.38 -16.40
N SER A 60 1.48 -8.08 -17.02
CA SER A 60 2.59 -9.04 -17.16
C SER A 60 3.26 -9.37 -15.82
N ALA A 61 3.48 -8.40 -14.93
CA ALA A 61 3.98 -8.67 -13.59
C ALA A 61 3.03 -9.59 -12.79
N SER A 62 1.72 -9.39 -12.91
CA SER A 62 0.71 -10.25 -12.29
C SER A 62 0.59 -11.63 -12.94
N LEU A 63 0.88 -11.76 -14.25
CA LEU A 63 0.81 -13.02 -14.99
C LEU A 63 2.07 -13.88 -14.81
N ILE A 64 3.25 -13.26 -14.72
CA ILE A 64 4.51 -13.96 -14.40
C ILE A 64 4.44 -14.49 -12.95
N ALA A 65 3.87 -13.70 -12.03
CA ALA A 65 3.64 -14.14 -10.65
C ALA A 65 2.64 -15.30 -10.51
N SER A 66 1.67 -15.44 -11.43
CA SER A 66 0.79 -16.64 -11.45
C SER A 66 1.40 -17.81 -12.20
N HIS A 67 2.07 -17.57 -13.33
CA HIS A 67 2.62 -18.66 -14.16
C HIS A 67 3.77 -19.40 -13.46
N ASN A 68 4.57 -18.71 -12.64
CA ASN A 68 5.56 -19.32 -11.75
C ASN A 68 4.95 -20.02 -10.52
N ALA A 69 3.65 -19.85 -10.24
CA ALA A 69 2.97 -20.55 -9.15
C ALA A 69 2.34 -21.87 -9.64
N ASP A 70 1.80 -21.86 -10.86
CA ASP A 70 1.25 -23.07 -11.48
C ASP A 70 2.35 -24.03 -11.99
N SER A 71 3.50 -23.52 -12.43
CA SER A 71 4.62 -24.32 -12.97
C SER A 71 5.54 -24.98 -11.92
N ILE A 72 5.03 -25.22 -10.70
CA ILE A 72 5.78 -25.86 -9.59
C ILE A 72 5.00 -27.09 -9.04
N LEU A 73 3.93 -27.51 -9.71
CA LEU A 73 3.00 -28.56 -9.24
C LEU A 73 3.07 -29.90 -10.01
N GLU A 74 4.01 -30.07 -10.93
CA GLU A 74 4.22 -31.32 -11.68
C GLU A 74 5.74 -31.62 -11.83
N GLU A 75 6.35 -32.24 -10.81
CA GLU A 75 7.50 -33.15 -10.96
C GLU A 75 7.73 -34.01 -9.67
N ASP A 76 7.66 -35.33 -9.86
CA ASP A 76 8.15 -36.51 -9.11
C ASP A 76 7.90 -36.77 -7.60
N GLU A 77 7.53 -38.03 -7.33
CA GLU A 77 7.68 -38.73 -6.04
C GLU A 77 9.04 -39.46 -6.00
N ASP A 78 9.93 -39.17 -5.04
CA ASP A 78 10.65 -40.19 -4.24
C ASP A 78 11.65 -39.60 -3.23
N GLY A 79 12.19 -40.46 -2.34
CA GLY A 79 13.59 -40.32 -1.89
C GLY A 79 13.93 -39.36 -0.72
N SER A 80 13.92 -39.90 0.50
CA SER A 80 14.46 -39.33 1.76
C SER A 80 15.68 -38.39 1.69
N GLY A 81 15.59 -37.24 2.37
CA GLY A 81 16.73 -36.36 2.73
C GLY A 81 16.34 -35.34 3.81
N ALA A 82 17.30 -34.88 4.63
CA ALA A 82 17.02 -34.00 5.78
C ALA A 82 17.92 -32.75 5.86
N GLN A 83 17.35 -31.70 6.46
CA GLN A 83 17.96 -30.46 6.99
C GLN A 83 18.17 -29.23 6.07
N ASP A 84 17.61 -28.13 6.57
CA ASP A 84 18.07 -26.72 6.58
C ASP A 84 18.15 -25.88 5.28
N SER A 85 16.99 -25.27 4.92
CA SER A 85 16.83 -23.83 4.59
C SER A 85 15.34 -23.50 4.35
N LEU A 86 14.58 -23.00 5.33
CA LEU A 86 14.49 -21.60 5.80
C LEU A 86 13.65 -20.67 4.88
N LEU A 87 12.55 -20.13 5.44
CA LEU A 87 11.62 -19.12 4.88
C LEU A 87 10.65 -19.52 3.73
N LEU A 88 9.88 -20.60 3.94
CA LEU A 88 8.47 -20.62 3.50
C LEU A 88 7.56 -20.69 4.73
N ALA A 89 6.80 -19.62 4.98
CA ALA A 89 5.99 -19.47 6.18
C ALA A 89 4.60 -20.12 6.04
N ASP A 90 4.53 -21.39 6.41
CA ASP A 90 3.34 -22.17 6.80
C ASP A 90 1.97 -21.76 6.21
N GLU A 91 1.56 -22.47 5.16
CA GLU A 91 0.23 -22.39 4.51
C GLU A 91 -0.94 -22.81 5.44
N SER A 92 -0.68 -23.42 6.61
CA SER A 92 -1.73 -23.78 7.58
C SER A 92 -2.39 -22.56 8.24
N SER A 93 -1.66 -21.43 8.29
CA SER A 93 -1.98 -20.23 9.07
C SER A 93 -3.12 -19.35 8.52
N LYS A 94 -3.85 -19.79 7.48
CA LYS A 94 -5.02 -19.09 6.90
C LYS A 94 -5.99 -18.64 8.01
N PRO A 95 -6.20 -17.33 8.27
CA PRO A 95 -7.05 -16.86 9.36
C PRO A 95 -8.52 -17.15 9.04
N ARG A 96 -8.99 -18.31 9.49
CA ARG A 96 -10.39 -18.73 9.42
C ARG A 96 -11.20 -17.96 10.47
N VAL A 97 -12.43 -17.60 10.12
CA VAL A 97 -13.45 -17.24 11.10
C VAL A 97 -13.84 -18.50 11.86
N VAL A 98 -13.22 -18.71 13.03
CA VAL A 98 -13.54 -19.83 13.91
C VAL A 98 -14.72 -19.42 14.79
N LEU A 99 -15.77 -20.25 14.79
CA LEU A 99 -16.88 -20.09 15.73
C LEU A 99 -16.34 -20.28 17.15
N ALA A 100 -16.73 -19.40 18.09
CA ALA A 100 -16.24 -19.37 19.47
C ALA A 100 -16.72 -20.55 20.35
N SER A 101 -16.56 -21.79 19.88
CA SER A 101 -16.75 -23.04 20.62
C SER A 101 -16.19 -24.25 19.83
N LYS A 102 -14.88 -24.53 19.92
CA LYS A 102 -14.28 -25.80 19.42
C LYS A 102 -14.43 -26.94 20.46
N ALA A 103 -15.54 -26.95 21.18
CA ALA A 103 -15.82 -27.92 22.24
C ALA A 103 -15.96 -29.34 21.66
N HIS A 104 -15.09 -30.25 22.11
CA HIS A 104 -15.10 -31.67 21.71
C HIS A 104 -16.31 -32.39 22.32
N GLY A 105 -17.44 -32.38 21.62
CA GLY A 105 -18.63 -33.16 21.94
C GLY A 105 -18.95 -34.16 20.84
N ARG A 106 -18.62 -35.45 21.05
CA ARG A 106 -18.76 -36.53 20.04
C ARG A 106 -20.22 -37.03 19.89
N GLY A 107 -21.17 -36.10 19.83
CA GLY A 107 -22.60 -36.37 19.66
C GLY A 107 -23.07 -36.32 18.20
N ARG A 108 -24.07 -37.14 17.84
CA ARG A 108 -24.62 -37.30 16.48
C ARG A 108 -25.53 -36.12 16.07
N GLN A 109 -24.96 -34.92 16.06
CA GLN A 109 -25.67 -33.66 15.77
C GLN A 109 -26.24 -33.60 14.34
N THR A 110 -27.54 -33.38 14.26
CA THR A 110 -28.32 -33.10 13.04
C THR A 110 -27.87 -31.81 12.33
N ALA A 111 -28.24 -31.64 11.06
CA ALA A 111 -27.95 -30.40 10.33
C ALA A 111 -28.55 -29.16 11.01
N TRP A 112 -29.79 -29.27 11.50
CA TRP A 112 -30.50 -28.20 12.21
C TRP A 112 -29.82 -27.78 13.52
N THR A 113 -29.39 -28.72 14.37
CA THR A 113 -28.68 -28.37 15.62
C THR A 113 -27.33 -27.70 15.35
N LYS A 114 -26.65 -28.04 14.25
CA LYS A 114 -25.44 -27.34 13.79
C LYS A 114 -25.74 -25.95 13.22
N LEU A 115 -26.86 -25.77 12.52
CA LEU A 115 -27.28 -24.47 11.98
C LEU A 115 -27.64 -23.49 13.10
N ILE A 116 -28.50 -23.92 14.03
CA ILE A 116 -28.89 -23.12 15.21
C ILE A 116 -27.66 -22.69 16.02
N ARG A 117 -26.75 -23.63 16.34
CA ARG A 117 -25.49 -23.31 17.04
C ARG A 117 -24.55 -22.39 16.23
N ARG A 118 -24.67 -22.33 14.91
CA ARG A 118 -23.90 -21.39 14.05
C ARG A 118 -24.48 -19.99 13.97
N LEU A 119 -25.77 -19.82 14.29
CA LEU A 119 -26.46 -18.53 14.38
C LEU A 119 -26.28 -17.92 15.77
N PHE A 120 -26.39 -18.72 16.84
CA PHE A 120 -26.34 -18.23 18.23
C PHE A 120 -24.93 -18.14 18.84
N VAL A 121 -23.86 -18.60 18.18
CA VAL A 121 -22.47 -18.42 18.65
C VAL A 121 -21.86 -17.16 18.04
N PRO A 122 -21.39 -16.19 18.86
CA PRO A 122 -20.76 -14.97 18.34
C PRO A 122 -19.48 -15.30 17.58
N ARG A 123 -19.29 -14.61 16.45
CA ARG A 123 -18.10 -14.72 15.61
C ARG A 123 -17.08 -13.69 16.06
N ARG A 124 -15.83 -14.13 16.26
CA ARG A 124 -14.66 -13.30 16.51
C ARG A 124 -13.46 -13.89 15.78
N PHE A 125 -12.50 -13.07 15.38
CA PHE A 125 -11.22 -13.53 14.87
C PHE A 125 -10.34 -14.07 16.02
N ASN A 126 -9.44 -15.02 15.70
CA ASN A 126 -8.54 -15.62 16.70
C ASN A 126 -7.53 -14.61 17.27
N ASN A 127 -7.07 -13.64 16.46
CA ASN A 127 -6.18 -12.57 16.89
C ASN A 127 -7.01 -11.38 17.40
N LEU A 128 -6.83 -11.02 18.69
CA LEU A 128 -7.53 -9.92 19.35
C LEU A 128 -7.25 -8.55 18.70
N GLN A 129 -6.04 -8.27 18.22
CA GLN A 129 -5.74 -7.04 17.48
C GLN A 129 -6.60 -6.95 16.20
N THR A 130 -6.80 -8.08 15.53
CA THR A 130 -7.60 -8.17 14.29
C THR A 130 -9.09 -7.98 14.57
N GLU A 131 -9.60 -8.51 15.68
CA GLU A 131 -10.98 -8.23 16.11
C GLU A 131 -11.17 -6.75 16.52
N MET A 132 -10.24 -6.15 17.27
CA MET A 132 -10.29 -4.71 17.61
C MET A 132 -10.25 -3.80 16.37
N LEU A 133 -9.42 -4.14 15.39
CA LEU A 133 -9.32 -3.42 14.13
C LEU A 133 -10.60 -3.58 13.28
N TYR A 134 -11.19 -4.79 13.28
CA TYR A 134 -12.50 -5.03 12.67
C TYR A 134 -13.63 -4.29 13.39
N GLN A 135 -13.64 -4.23 14.73
CA GLN A 135 -14.62 -3.46 15.49
C GLN A 135 -14.58 -1.99 15.07
N ARG A 136 -13.39 -1.37 14.96
CA ARG A 136 -13.29 0.02 14.46
C ARG A 136 -13.81 0.19 13.03
N TYR A 137 -13.51 -0.75 12.14
CA TYR A 137 -14.04 -0.79 10.77
C TYR A 137 -15.57 -0.90 10.75
N PHE A 138 -16.13 -1.84 11.51
CA PHE A 138 -17.57 -2.11 11.68
C PHE A 138 -18.31 -0.91 12.24
N LEU A 139 -17.77 -0.25 13.28
CA LEU A 139 -18.34 0.96 13.87
C LEU A 139 -18.38 2.11 12.87
N ARG A 140 -17.29 2.35 12.14
CA ARG A 140 -17.23 3.43 11.14
C ARG A 140 -18.15 3.17 9.94
N TYR A 141 -18.24 1.91 9.50
CA TYR A 141 -19.17 1.49 8.44
C TYR A 141 -20.63 1.64 8.87
N ASN A 142 -21.02 1.02 9.99
CA ASN A 142 -22.40 1.01 10.46
C ASN A 142 -22.87 2.40 10.91
N ARG A 143 -22.01 3.26 11.49
CA ARG A 143 -22.39 4.63 11.88
C ARG A 143 -22.96 5.44 10.71
N SER A 144 -22.38 5.31 9.52
CA SER A 144 -22.91 5.99 8.32
C SER A 144 -24.25 5.41 7.88
N GLN A 145 -24.48 4.10 8.09
CA GLN A 145 -25.77 3.47 7.84
C GLN A 145 -26.82 3.90 8.86
N THR A 146 -26.51 3.95 10.16
CA THR A 146 -27.48 4.32 11.21
C THR A 146 -27.84 5.79 11.21
N THR A 147 -26.92 6.70 10.89
CA THR A 147 -27.28 8.12 10.71
C THR A 147 -28.16 8.33 9.48
N SER A 148 -27.85 7.66 8.36
CA SER A 148 -28.72 7.68 7.16
C SER A 148 -30.11 7.09 7.43
N LEU A 149 -30.18 6.00 8.22
CA LEU A 149 -31.42 5.38 8.66
C LEU A 149 -32.25 6.30 9.56
N LEU A 150 -31.63 6.96 10.54
CA LEU A 150 -32.30 7.91 11.41
C LEU A 150 -32.84 9.11 10.64
N VAL A 151 -32.11 9.63 9.65
CA VAL A 151 -32.60 10.70 8.77
C VAL A 151 -33.78 10.23 7.92
N LEU A 152 -33.73 9.00 7.38
CA LEU A 152 -34.85 8.42 6.63
C LEU A 152 -36.11 8.24 7.51
N LEU A 153 -35.94 7.74 8.74
CA LEU A 153 -37.04 7.59 9.70
C LEU A 153 -37.60 8.94 10.17
N LEU A 154 -36.75 9.96 10.35
CA LEU A 154 -37.17 11.34 10.65
C LEU A 154 -38.04 11.91 9.53
N ILE A 155 -37.62 11.74 8.26
CA ILE A 155 -38.38 12.17 7.07
C ILE A 155 -39.71 11.42 6.94
N LEU A 156 -39.73 10.11 7.22
CA LEU A 156 -40.95 9.30 7.15
C LEU A 156 -41.93 9.70 8.26
N CYS A 157 -41.47 9.92 9.50
CA CYS A 157 -42.32 10.40 10.59
C CYS A 157 -42.80 11.85 10.40
N SER A 158 -42.02 12.73 9.78
CA SER A 158 -42.48 14.09 9.46
C SER A 158 -43.50 14.10 8.32
N GLY A 159 -43.31 13.25 7.30
CA GLY A 159 -44.32 13.00 6.26
C GLY A 159 -45.62 12.43 6.83
N ALA A 160 -45.54 11.47 7.75
CA ALA A 160 -46.69 10.94 8.47
C ALA A 160 -47.42 12.01 9.31
N MET A 161 -46.68 12.88 10.02
CA MET A 161 -47.27 14.02 10.74
C MET A 161 -48.00 14.98 9.80
N VAL A 162 -47.40 15.35 8.67
CA VAL A 162 -48.04 16.22 7.68
C VAL A 162 -49.31 15.57 7.12
N ALA A 163 -49.30 14.27 6.81
CA ALA A 163 -50.49 13.54 6.38
C ALA A 163 -51.60 13.54 7.45
N VAL A 164 -51.26 13.29 8.72
CA VAL A 164 -52.20 13.31 9.86
C VAL A 164 -52.81 14.71 10.05
N ILE A 165 -52.01 15.78 9.90
CA ILE A 165 -52.49 17.17 10.00
C ILE A 165 -53.39 17.54 8.82
N LEU A 166 -53.05 17.12 7.59
CA LEU A 166 -53.84 17.42 6.39
C LEU A 166 -55.19 16.70 6.33
N HIS A 167 -55.33 15.55 7.00
CA HIS A 167 -56.55 14.73 6.87
C HIS A 167 -57.72 15.17 7.78
N GLN A 168 -57.49 16.06 8.74
CA GLN A 168 -58.50 16.82 9.52
C GLN A 168 -59.74 16.07 10.08
N ILE A 169 -59.66 14.76 10.39
CA ILE A 169 -60.77 14.04 11.06
C ILE A 169 -60.59 14.10 12.59
N PRO A 170 -61.45 14.84 13.34
CA PRO A 170 -61.33 14.96 14.79
C PRO A 170 -61.76 13.66 15.48
N SER A 171 -60.79 12.95 16.06
CA SER A 171 -61.00 11.71 16.79
C SER A 171 -59.95 11.55 17.91
N VAL A 172 -60.25 10.77 18.94
CA VAL A 172 -59.33 10.55 20.08
C VAL A 172 -58.01 9.90 19.61
N SER A 173 -58.06 9.07 18.56
CA SER A 173 -56.88 8.47 17.93
C SER A 173 -55.98 9.47 17.19
N LEU A 174 -56.49 10.64 16.79
CA LEU A 174 -55.68 11.71 16.18
C LEU A 174 -54.69 12.30 17.21
N LEU A 175 -55.17 12.54 18.44
CA LEU A 175 -54.36 13.11 19.52
C LEU A 175 -53.28 12.13 19.98
N THR A 176 -53.60 10.85 20.15
CA THR A 176 -52.59 9.84 20.49
C THR A 176 -51.56 9.71 19.37
N SER A 177 -52.00 9.61 18.11
CA SER A 177 -51.11 9.45 16.94
C SER A 177 -50.12 10.61 16.78
N SER A 178 -50.59 11.86 16.95
CA SER A 178 -49.73 13.05 16.86
C SER A 178 -48.71 13.14 18.01
N VAL A 179 -49.08 12.79 19.24
CA VAL A 179 -48.14 12.70 20.38
C VAL A 179 -47.10 11.60 20.17
N ILE A 180 -47.50 10.44 19.63
CA ILE A 180 -46.61 9.32 19.31
C ILE A 180 -45.59 9.71 18.24
N LEU A 181 -46.04 10.32 17.14
CA LEU A 181 -45.15 10.76 16.08
C LEU A 181 -44.25 11.92 16.52
N ALA A 182 -44.75 12.85 17.34
CA ALA A 182 -43.92 13.92 17.93
C ALA A 182 -42.82 13.37 18.86
N THR A 183 -43.13 12.39 19.71
CA THR A 183 -42.10 11.73 20.56
C THR A 183 -41.10 10.94 19.73
N CYS A 184 -41.51 10.31 18.62
CA CYS A 184 -40.57 9.69 17.66
C CYS A 184 -39.66 10.73 16.98
N LEU A 185 -40.18 11.88 16.55
CA LEU A 185 -39.38 12.96 15.96
C LEU A 185 -38.36 13.55 16.95
N LEU A 186 -38.74 13.73 18.21
CA LEU A 186 -37.84 14.15 19.29
C LEU A 186 -36.78 13.08 19.59
N ALA A 187 -37.15 11.79 19.59
CA ALA A 187 -36.20 10.70 19.79
C ALA A 187 -35.18 10.61 18.65
N TYR A 188 -35.61 10.64 17.37
CA TYR A 188 -34.70 10.57 16.24
C TYR A 188 -33.78 11.80 16.12
N SER A 189 -34.31 13.01 16.33
CA SER A 189 -33.48 14.23 16.32
C SER A 189 -32.46 14.25 17.47
N GLY A 190 -32.85 13.81 18.67
CA GLY A 190 -31.94 13.61 19.80
C GLY A 190 -30.86 12.55 19.54
N LEU A 191 -31.22 11.41 18.92
CA LEU A 191 -30.26 10.35 18.55
C LEU A 191 -29.29 10.79 17.46
N ILE A 192 -29.74 11.54 16.44
CA ILE A 192 -28.86 12.14 15.42
C ILE A 192 -27.89 13.11 16.07
N TRP A 193 -28.39 14.05 16.88
CA TRP A 193 -27.56 15.01 17.61
C TRP A 193 -26.53 14.33 18.50
N TRP A 194 -26.90 13.27 19.23
CA TRP A 194 -25.98 12.52 20.08
C TRP A 194 -24.90 11.77 19.28
N LEU A 195 -25.27 11.12 18.17
CA LEU A 195 -24.32 10.44 17.28
C LEU A 195 -23.37 11.41 16.57
N GLU A 196 -23.79 12.65 16.33
CA GLU A 196 -22.93 13.71 15.80
C GLU A 196 -22.01 14.29 16.91
N ARG A 197 -22.61 14.71 18.04
CA ARG A 197 -21.95 15.31 19.21
C ARG A 197 -20.84 14.45 19.81
N SER A 198 -21.00 13.12 19.74
CA SER A 198 -20.02 12.12 20.21
C SER A 198 -18.75 12.03 19.33
N GLY A 199 -18.74 12.69 18.17
CA GLY A 199 -17.52 12.97 17.39
C GLY A 199 -16.75 11.72 17.00
N GLY A 200 -15.42 11.77 17.09
CA GLY A 200 -14.53 10.64 16.77
C GLY A 200 -14.44 9.55 17.87
N ARG A 201 -15.28 9.59 18.91
CA ARG A 201 -15.19 8.72 20.10
C ARG A 201 -16.36 7.74 20.28
N VAL A 202 -17.22 7.59 19.28
CA VAL A 202 -18.36 6.64 19.29
C VAL A 202 -17.85 5.21 19.45
N ASN A 203 -18.22 4.56 20.55
CA ASN A 203 -17.94 3.18 20.88
C ASN A 203 -19.04 2.23 20.37
N GLU A 204 -18.78 0.92 20.48
CA GLU A 204 -19.77 -0.13 20.19
C GLU A 204 -21.01 -0.04 21.09
N VAL A 205 -20.81 0.35 22.36
CA VAL A 205 -21.88 0.63 23.31
C VAL A 205 -22.79 1.76 22.80
N ASP A 206 -22.22 2.88 22.36
CA ASP A 206 -23.00 4.04 21.91
C ASP A 206 -23.86 3.72 20.69
N LEU A 207 -23.28 3.00 19.71
CA LEU A 207 -23.99 2.54 18.53
C LEU A 207 -25.08 1.52 18.87
N SER A 208 -24.85 0.64 19.85
CA SER A 208 -25.84 -0.34 20.31
C SER A 208 -27.05 0.32 21.00
N TRP A 209 -26.84 1.39 21.79
CA TRP A 209 -27.90 2.18 22.39
C TRP A 209 -28.71 2.95 21.33
N ALA A 210 -28.06 3.51 20.31
CA ALA A 210 -28.76 4.17 19.22
C ALA A 210 -29.69 3.20 18.46
N SER A 211 -29.24 1.96 18.22
CA SER A 211 -30.10 0.90 17.68
C SER A 211 -31.22 0.47 18.62
N LEU A 212 -30.96 0.37 19.94
CA LEU A 212 -32.00 0.05 20.93
C LEU A 212 -33.08 1.15 20.96
N GLY A 213 -32.70 2.41 20.79
CA GLY A 213 -33.63 3.54 20.67
C GLY A 213 -34.54 3.45 19.45
N ILE A 214 -33.99 3.07 18.28
CA ILE A 214 -34.77 2.85 17.04
C ILE A 214 -35.73 1.67 17.19
N LEU A 215 -35.29 0.57 17.84
CA LEU A 215 -36.17 -0.55 18.17
C LEU A 215 -37.28 -0.11 19.14
N GLY A 216 -36.95 0.71 20.14
CA GLY A 216 -37.90 1.30 21.09
C GLY A 216 -38.98 2.15 20.43
N THR A 217 -38.63 3.01 19.47
CA THR A 217 -39.63 3.80 18.71
C THR A 217 -40.46 2.91 17.78
N ALA A 218 -39.88 1.89 17.16
CA ALA A 218 -40.64 0.93 16.33
C ALA A 218 -41.67 0.13 17.16
N LEU A 219 -41.31 -0.28 18.38
CA LEU A 219 -42.21 -0.94 19.34
C LEU A 219 -43.37 -0.01 19.76
N LEU A 220 -43.06 1.27 20.01
CA LEU A 220 -44.04 2.29 20.39
C LEU A 220 -45.01 2.60 19.23
N VAL A 221 -44.51 2.75 18.00
CA VAL A 221 -45.36 2.89 16.81
C VAL A 221 -46.23 1.65 16.62
N GLN A 222 -45.68 0.44 16.73
CA GLN A 222 -46.45 -0.79 16.51
C GLN A 222 -47.55 -1.01 17.57
N GLY A 223 -47.27 -0.71 18.84
CA GLY A 223 -48.21 -0.92 19.94
C GLY A 223 -49.44 -0.01 19.91
N PHE A 224 -49.33 1.19 19.32
CA PHE A 224 -50.37 2.21 19.38
C PHE A 224 -50.89 2.71 18.01
N LEU A 225 -50.08 2.67 16.95
CA LEU A 225 -50.40 3.30 15.66
C LEU A 225 -50.90 2.29 14.61
N THR A 226 -50.39 1.06 14.61
CA THR A 226 -50.61 0.05 13.55
C THR A 226 -51.19 -1.27 14.07
N ARG A 227 -52.13 -1.20 15.03
CA ARG A 227 -52.70 -2.36 15.75
C ARG A 227 -53.24 -3.50 14.85
N SER A 228 -53.71 -3.19 13.65
CA SER A 228 -54.23 -4.18 12.69
C SER A 228 -53.19 -4.77 11.74
N GLN A 229 -52.06 -4.09 11.49
CA GLN A 229 -51.08 -4.47 10.46
C GLN A 229 -49.82 -5.09 11.07
N PRO A 230 -49.26 -6.17 10.49
CA PRO A 230 -48.04 -6.80 11.02
C PRO A 230 -46.78 -5.93 10.79
N PRO A 231 -45.80 -5.92 11.72
CA PRO A 231 -44.61 -5.07 11.68
C PRO A 231 -43.53 -5.57 10.69
N LEU A 232 -43.93 -6.00 9.49
CA LEU A 232 -43.04 -6.66 8.51
C LEU A 232 -41.90 -5.74 8.06
N VAL A 233 -42.19 -4.45 7.88
CA VAL A 233 -41.16 -3.45 7.53
C VAL A 233 -40.19 -3.24 8.68
N PHE A 234 -40.67 -3.01 9.90
CA PHE A 234 -39.80 -2.76 11.07
C PHE A 234 -38.95 -3.98 11.44
N THR A 235 -39.52 -5.19 11.41
CA THR A 235 -38.78 -6.44 11.67
C THR A 235 -37.71 -6.69 10.61
N TYR A 236 -37.98 -6.45 9.32
CA TYR A 236 -36.93 -6.55 8.30
C TYR A 236 -35.86 -5.45 8.44
N LEU A 237 -36.25 -4.23 8.84
CA LEU A 237 -35.34 -3.09 9.04
C LEU A 237 -34.29 -3.36 10.15
N ASP A 238 -34.71 -4.04 11.22
CA ASP A 238 -33.86 -4.53 12.32
C ASP A 238 -32.74 -5.44 11.77
N TYR A 239 -33.10 -6.50 11.04
CA TYR A 239 -32.12 -7.41 10.43
C TYR A 239 -31.27 -6.78 9.31
N ALA A 240 -31.80 -5.82 8.54
CA ALA A 240 -31.16 -5.33 7.33
C ALA A 240 -30.20 -4.14 7.56
N LEU A 241 -30.59 -3.17 8.40
CA LEU A 241 -29.89 -1.88 8.53
C LEU A 241 -29.45 -1.56 9.96
N LEU A 242 -29.93 -2.29 10.97
CA LEU A 242 -29.60 -2.00 12.36
C LEU A 242 -28.20 -2.57 12.72
N ALA A 243 -27.45 -1.81 13.51
CA ALA A 243 -26.01 -2.03 13.72
C ALA A 243 -25.65 -3.15 14.72
N VAL A 244 -26.53 -4.14 14.90
CA VAL A 244 -26.50 -5.08 16.03
C VAL A 244 -26.12 -6.50 15.59
N GLY A 245 -25.52 -7.25 16.52
CA GLY A 245 -25.25 -8.68 16.33
C GLY A 245 -26.54 -9.50 16.26
N ILE A 246 -26.51 -10.60 15.50
CA ILE A 246 -27.69 -11.40 15.15
C ILE A 246 -28.56 -11.83 16.34
N GLN A 247 -27.96 -12.09 17.50
CA GLN A 247 -28.67 -12.44 18.74
C GLN A 247 -29.66 -11.33 19.18
N GLN A 248 -29.28 -10.05 19.04
CA GLN A 248 -30.08 -8.92 19.48
C GLN A 248 -31.16 -8.56 18.46
N ALA A 249 -30.88 -8.66 17.16
CA ALA A 249 -31.90 -8.50 16.11
C ALA A 249 -32.98 -9.60 16.19
N VAL A 250 -32.59 -10.85 16.47
CA VAL A 250 -33.56 -11.93 16.75
C VAL A 250 -34.40 -11.61 17.99
N LEU A 251 -33.80 -11.08 19.06
CA LEU A 251 -34.54 -10.70 20.27
C LEU A 251 -35.53 -9.54 20.00
N GLY A 252 -35.10 -8.50 19.27
CA GLY A 252 -35.93 -7.35 18.91
C GLY A 252 -37.11 -7.72 18.00
N ALA A 253 -36.84 -8.47 16.93
CA ALA A 253 -37.88 -8.92 16.00
C ALA A 253 -38.86 -9.93 16.62
N VAL A 254 -38.42 -10.75 17.59
CA VAL A 254 -39.33 -11.60 18.40
C VAL A 254 -40.17 -10.78 19.39
N LEU A 255 -39.60 -9.73 20.00
CA LEU A 255 -40.36 -8.83 20.88
C LEU A 255 -41.46 -8.08 20.09
N LEU A 256 -41.13 -7.57 18.90
CA LEU A 256 -42.08 -6.97 17.95
C LEU A 256 -43.19 -7.98 17.55
N ALA A 257 -42.84 -9.24 17.31
CA ALA A 257 -43.80 -10.29 16.99
C ALA A 257 -44.80 -10.56 18.15
N ILE A 258 -44.29 -10.67 19.39
CA ILE A 258 -45.10 -10.93 20.58
C ILE A 258 -46.07 -9.76 20.85
N ILE A 259 -45.60 -8.51 20.70
CA ILE A 259 -46.42 -7.30 20.91
C ILE A 259 -47.48 -7.13 19.81
N HIS A 260 -47.18 -7.50 18.56
CA HIS A 260 -48.20 -7.52 17.52
C HIS A 260 -49.29 -8.56 17.83
N LEU A 261 -48.91 -9.80 18.16
CA LEU A 261 -49.89 -10.85 18.52
C LEU A 261 -50.72 -10.46 19.76
N SER A 262 -50.10 -9.96 20.83
CA SER A 262 -50.83 -9.56 22.04
C SER A 262 -51.82 -8.42 21.80
N SER A 263 -51.52 -7.51 20.87
CA SER A 263 -52.46 -6.43 20.52
C SER A 263 -53.70 -6.91 19.73
N GLN A 264 -53.64 -8.10 19.11
CA GLN A 264 -54.75 -8.77 18.42
C GLN A 264 -55.63 -9.63 19.33
N PHE A 265 -55.11 -10.17 20.45
CA PHE A 265 -55.88 -10.98 21.41
C PHE A 265 -57.07 -10.26 22.08
N GLY A 266 -57.22 -8.95 21.87
CA GLY A 266 -58.34 -8.13 22.37
C GLY A 266 -59.00 -7.30 21.27
N GLY A 267 -59.25 -7.88 20.09
CA GLY A 267 -59.97 -7.24 18.98
C GLY A 267 -60.73 -8.26 18.13
N GLU A 268 -61.68 -7.78 17.32
CA GLU A 268 -62.60 -8.59 16.50
C GLU A 268 -61.95 -9.20 15.23
N ALA A 269 -60.68 -9.58 15.31
CA ALA A 269 -59.94 -10.18 14.20
C ALA A 269 -60.38 -11.62 13.95
N SER A 270 -60.63 -11.99 12.70
CA SER A 270 -60.95 -13.39 12.36
C SER A 270 -59.74 -14.30 12.61
N VAL A 271 -60.00 -15.54 13.06
CA VAL A 271 -58.94 -16.53 13.36
C VAL A 271 -58.04 -16.77 12.14
N GLN A 272 -58.59 -16.72 10.93
CA GLN A 272 -57.84 -16.79 9.68
C GLN A 272 -56.82 -15.65 9.53
N VAL A 273 -57.22 -14.40 9.79
CA VAL A 273 -56.32 -13.24 9.71
C VAL A 273 -55.21 -13.31 10.78
N VAL A 274 -55.51 -13.77 12.00
CA VAL A 274 -54.51 -13.96 13.06
C VAL A 274 -53.48 -15.04 12.67
N ILE A 275 -53.93 -16.18 12.11
CA ILE A 275 -53.04 -17.24 11.60
C ILE A 275 -52.20 -16.72 10.42
N GLY A 276 -52.80 -15.95 9.51
CA GLY A 276 -52.10 -15.32 8.40
C GLY A 276 -50.98 -14.38 8.86
N ASN A 277 -51.27 -13.49 9.82
CA ASN A 277 -50.28 -12.59 10.41
C ASN A 277 -49.14 -13.34 11.11
N LEU A 278 -49.45 -14.42 11.84
CA LEU A 278 -48.43 -15.27 12.46
C LEU A 278 -47.48 -15.89 11.40
N ILE A 279 -48.04 -16.41 10.30
CA ILE A 279 -47.23 -16.97 9.19
C ILE A 279 -46.34 -15.89 8.56
N LEU A 280 -46.86 -14.69 8.29
CA LEU A 280 -46.06 -13.58 7.74
C LEU A 280 -44.92 -13.17 8.69
N VAL A 281 -45.21 -13.00 9.98
CA VAL A 281 -44.20 -12.58 10.98
C VAL A 281 -43.12 -13.64 11.20
N LEU A 282 -43.47 -14.93 11.16
CA LEU A 282 -42.49 -16.03 11.17
C LEU A 282 -41.65 -16.05 9.89
N ALA A 283 -42.26 -15.84 8.72
CA ALA A 283 -41.57 -15.80 7.43
C ALA A 283 -40.60 -14.61 7.32
N THR A 284 -40.99 -13.41 7.77
CA THR A 284 -40.11 -12.24 7.77
C THR A 284 -38.96 -12.38 8.77
N ASN A 285 -39.18 -13.01 9.93
CA ASN A 285 -38.09 -13.36 10.85
C ASN A 285 -37.10 -14.36 10.21
N PHE A 286 -37.60 -15.42 9.57
CA PHE A 286 -36.75 -16.38 8.85
C PHE A 286 -35.96 -15.71 7.71
N ALA A 287 -36.62 -14.87 6.93
CA ALA A 287 -35.99 -14.12 5.85
C ALA A 287 -34.91 -13.15 6.36
N GLY A 288 -35.21 -12.41 7.43
CA GLY A 288 -34.27 -11.47 8.07
C GLY A 288 -33.03 -12.16 8.62
N VAL A 289 -33.18 -13.32 9.28
CA VAL A 289 -32.05 -14.17 9.70
C VAL A 289 -31.22 -14.64 8.50
N LEU A 290 -31.86 -15.02 7.39
CA LEU A 290 -31.18 -15.42 6.16
C LEU A 290 -30.54 -14.27 5.37
N THR A 291 -30.90 -13.01 5.60
CA THR A 291 -30.21 -11.83 5.02
C THR A 291 -29.12 -11.26 5.92
N HIS A 292 -29.34 -11.22 7.24
CA HIS A 292 -28.35 -10.72 8.23
C HIS A 292 -27.12 -11.63 8.26
N TYR A 293 -27.31 -12.95 8.38
CA TYR A 293 -26.20 -13.89 8.54
C TYR A 293 -25.17 -13.84 7.39
N PRO A 294 -25.53 -13.92 6.09
CA PRO A 294 -24.57 -13.80 4.99
C PRO A 294 -23.92 -12.41 4.93
N SER A 295 -24.68 -11.36 5.25
CA SER A 295 -24.17 -9.98 5.30
C SER A 295 -23.07 -9.82 6.34
N GLU A 296 -23.20 -10.39 7.55
CA GLU A 296 -22.12 -10.39 8.54
C GLU A 296 -20.90 -11.20 8.07
N VAL A 297 -21.09 -12.35 7.39
CA VAL A 297 -19.96 -13.11 6.83
C VAL A 297 -19.21 -12.29 5.79
N ALA A 298 -19.92 -11.68 4.83
CA ALA A 298 -19.32 -10.88 3.77
C ALA A 298 -18.58 -9.66 4.30
N LYS A 299 -19.13 -8.95 5.30
CA LYS A 299 -18.47 -7.83 6.00
C LYS A 299 -17.13 -8.27 6.64
N ARG A 300 -17.10 -9.43 7.30
CA ARG A 300 -15.87 -9.99 7.92
C ARG A 300 -14.86 -10.52 6.88
N GLU A 301 -15.32 -11.11 5.78
CA GLU A 301 -14.45 -11.65 4.73
C GLU A 301 -13.77 -10.52 3.93
N ALA A 302 -14.53 -9.50 3.49
CA ALA A 302 -13.98 -8.35 2.78
C ALA A 302 -12.94 -7.56 3.59
N PHE A 303 -13.10 -7.49 4.93
CA PHE A 303 -12.10 -6.92 5.82
C PHE A 303 -10.79 -7.75 5.84
N LEU A 304 -10.88 -9.08 5.94
CA LEU A 304 -9.70 -9.96 5.89
C LEU A 304 -8.98 -9.90 4.54
N GLU A 305 -9.73 -9.82 3.44
CA GLU A 305 -9.17 -9.66 2.09
C GLU A 305 -8.46 -8.30 1.94
N THR A 306 -9.08 -7.22 2.42
CA THR A 306 -8.44 -5.90 2.50
C THR A 306 -7.14 -5.95 3.32
N ARG A 307 -7.13 -6.65 4.47
CA ARG A 307 -5.92 -6.85 5.29
C ARG A 307 -4.81 -7.57 4.52
N ARG A 308 -5.14 -8.68 3.83
CA ARG A 308 -4.18 -9.45 3.01
C ARG A 308 -3.62 -8.62 1.84
N CYS A 309 -4.46 -7.87 1.15
CA CYS A 309 -4.07 -7.00 0.05
C CYS A 309 -3.11 -5.90 0.50
N VAL A 310 -3.36 -5.26 1.65
CA VAL A 310 -2.43 -4.30 2.26
C VAL A 310 -1.12 -4.98 2.67
N GLY A 311 -1.17 -6.18 3.26
CA GLY A 311 0.03 -6.95 3.60
C GLY A 311 0.92 -7.25 2.40
N ALA A 312 0.37 -7.86 1.35
CA ALA A 312 1.10 -8.14 0.11
C ALA A 312 1.68 -6.87 -0.51
N ARG A 313 0.94 -5.75 -0.48
CA ARG A 313 1.44 -4.47 -0.99
C ARG A 313 2.64 -3.94 -0.19
N LEU A 314 2.62 -4.03 1.13
CA LEU A 314 3.73 -3.56 1.98
C LEU A 314 4.97 -4.45 1.81
N THR A 315 4.82 -5.77 1.76
CA THR A 315 5.96 -6.68 1.53
C THR A 315 6.58 -6.48 0.15
N THR A 316 5.77 -6.37 -0.92
CA THR A 316 6.27 -6.02 -2.26
C THR A 316 6.97 -4.66 -2.27
N GLN A 317 6.48 -3.65 -1.53
CA GLN A 317 7.15 -2.35 -1.44
C GLN A 317 8.51 -2.44 -0.72
N ALA A 318 8.60 -3.22 0.37
CA ALA A 318 9.84 -3.44 1.10
C ALA A 318 10.88 -4.20 0.24
N GLN A 319 10.46 -5.26 -0.45
CA GLN A 319 11.30 -6.02 -1.38
C GLN A 319 11.84 -5.14 -2.53
N ASN A 320 10.98 -4.32 -3.14
CA ASN A 320 11.41 -3.38 -4.19
C ASN A 320 12.43 -2.36 -3.66
N GLN A 321 12.27 -1.84 -2.43
CA GLN A 321 13.24 -0.94 -1.82
C GLN A 321 14.58 -1.64 -1.49
N GLN A 322 14.54 -2.91 -1.07
CA GLN A 322 15.74 -3.71 -0.85
C GLN A 322 16.47 -3.99 -2.16
N GLN A 323 15.75 -4.36 -3.24
CA GLN A 323 16.32 -4.57 -4.57
C GLN A 323 16.94 -3.27 -5.12
N GLU A 324 16.29 -2.12 -4.93
CA GLU A 324 16.82 -0.82 -5.36
C GLU A 324 18.08 -0.41 -4.57
N ARG A 325 18.14 -0.67 -3.26
CA ARG A 325 19.36 -0.46 -2.46
C ARG A 325 20.51 -1.36 -2.93
N LEU A 326 20.24 -2.64 -3.21
CA LEU A 326 21.26 -3.59 -3.69
C LEU A 326 21.77 -3.19 -5.09
N LEU A 327 20.87 -2.82 -6.01
CA LEU A 327 21.23 -2.32 -7.34
C LEU A 327 22.15 -1.09 -7.25
N LEU A 328 21.82 -0.13 -6.38
CA LEU A 328 22.60 1.08 -6.17
C LEU A 328 23.92 0.88 -5.39
N SER A 329 24.12 -0.29 -4.77
CA SER A 329 25.42 -0.67 -4.19
C SER A 329 26.39 -1.29 -5.20
N VAL A 330 25.89 -1.72 -6.36
CA VAL A 330 26.68 -2.30 -7.47
C VAL A 330 26.87 -1.30 -8.61
N LEU A 331 25.88 -0.47 -8.89
CA LEU A 331 25.88 0.47 -10.02
C LEU A 331 25.63 1.92 -9.59
N PRO A 332 26.39 2.89 -10.12
CA PRO A 332 26.08 4.31 -9.96
C PRO A 332 24.66 4.67 -10.39
N ARG A 333 24.03 5.56 -9.63
CA ARG A 333 22.59 5.89 -9.73
C ARG A 333 22.13 6.31 -11.14
N HIS A 334 22.96 7.01 -11.90
CA HIS A 334 22.63 7.45 -13.25
C HIS A 334 22.47 6.25 -14.21
N VAL A 335 23.47 5.37 -14.31
CA VAL A 335 23.38 4.15 -15.15
C VAL A 335 22.29 3.20 -14.64
N ALA A 336 22.18 3.02 -13.33
CA ALA A 336 21.16 2.15 -12.72
C ALA A 336 19.73 2.56 -13.13
N MET A 337 19.45 3.87 -13.23
CA MET A 337 18.14 4.38 -13.67
C MET A 337 17.93 4.24 -15.19
N GLU A 338 18.98 4.44 -16.00
CA GLU A 338 18.92 4.20 -17.46
C GLU A 338 18.64 2.72 -17.76
N MET A 339 19.40 1.81 -17.15
CA MET A 339 19.22 0.35 -17.26
C MET A 339 17.82 -0.09 -16.83
N LYS A 340 17.33 0.44 -15.69
CA LYS A 340 15.97 0.16 -15.17
C LYS A 340 14.87 0.61 -16.13
N ALA A 341 15.07 1.72 -16.84
CA ALA A 341 14.12 2.20 -17.86
C ALA A 341 14.16 1.34 -19.13
N ASP A 342 15.36 1.01 -19.64
CA ASP A 342 15.54 0.21 -20.86
C ASP A 342 15.07 -1.24 -20.70
N ILE A 343 15.42 -1.91 -19.59
CA ILE A 343 15.00 -3.29 -19.29
C ILE A 343 13.49 -3.40 -19.21
N ALA A 344 12.80 -2.42 -18.61
CA ALA A 344 11.35 -2.41 -18.57
C ALA A 344 10.72 -2.12 -19.95
N GLY A 345 11.47 -1.50 -20.87
CA GLY A 345 10.99 -1.00 -22.16
C GLY A 345 11.00 -2.01 -23.31
N LYS A 346 11.72 -3.14 -23.19
CA LYS A 346 11.99 -4.07 -24.29
C LYS A 346 11.77 -5.54 -23.85
N PRO A 347 11.25 -6.42 -24.73
CA PRO A 347 11.33 -7.86 -24.51
C PRO A 347 12.80 -8.31 -24.49
N GLN A 348 13.10 -9.42 -23.81
CA GLN A 348 14.47 -9.82 -23.48
C GLN A 348 15.26 -10.44 -24.66
N ASP A 349 14.61 -10.68 -25.81
CA ASP A 349 15.12 -11.55 -26.89
C ASP A 349 16.15 -10.89 -27.84
N THR A 350 16.53 -9.63 -27.63
CA THR A 350 17.58 -9.00 -28.46
C THR A 350 18.96 -9.47 -28.03
N MET A 351 19.56 -10.40 -28.79
CA MET A 351 20.87 -11.02 -28.50
C MET A 351 22.00 -10.02 -28.14
N PHE A 352 21.96 -8.81 -28.71
CA PHE A 352 22.84 -7.72 -28.27
C PHE A 352 22.25 -6.99 -27.05
N HIS A 353 22.77 -7.32 -25.88
CA HIS A 353 22.56 -6.51 -24.67
C HIS A 353 23.16 -5.11 -24.92
N LYS A 354 22.37 -4.05 -24.71
CA LYS A 354 22.85 -2.67 -24.82
C LYS A 354 24.02 -2.47 -23.86
N ILE A 355 25.18 -2.10 -24.40
CA ILE A 355 26.36 -1.74 -23.60
C ILE A 355 26.23 -0.25 -23.24
N TYR A 356 26.33 0.07 -21.95
CA TYR A 356 26.22 1.43 -21.43
C TYR A 356 27.63 1.99 -21.28
N ILE A 357 28.07 2.83 -22.22
CA ILE A 357 29.38 3.50 -22.21
C ILE A 357 29.16 4.99 -22.45
N GLN A 358 29.81 5.84 -21.66
CA GLN A 358 29.78 7.29 -21.77
C GLN A 358 31.22 7.85 -21.77
N ARG A 359 31.49 8.85 -22.62
CA ARG A 359 32.80 9.54 -22.70
C ARG A 359 32.76 10.81 -21.86
N HIS A 360 33.75 10.97 -21.00
CA HIS A 360 33.95 12.18 -20.21
C HIS A 360 35.35 12.74 -20.47
N GLU A 361 35.48 14.06 -20.39
CA GLU A 361 36.71 14.81 -20.63
C GLU A 361 36.88 15.82 -19.51
N ASN A 362 38.14 16.09 -19.11
CA ASN A 362 38.47 16.84 -17.90
C ASN A 362 37.94 16.11 -16.65
N VAL A 363 38.53 14.93 -16.40
CA VAL A 363 38.37 14.17 -15.16
C VAL A 363 39.73 13.97 -14.50
N SER A 364 39.79 14.00 -13.18
CA SER A 364 40.99 13.66 -12.42
C SER A 364 40.88 12.26 -11.84
N ILE A 365 41.95 11.49 -11.95
CA ILE A 365 42.01 10.04 -11.74
C ILE A 365 43.04 9.81 -10.64
N LEU A 366 42.61 9.18 -9.53
CA LEU A 366 43.42 8.97 -8.34
C LEU A 366 43.61 7.48 -8.07
N PHE A 367 44.87 7.06 -7.98
CA PHE A 367 45.28 5.75 -7.47
C PHE A 367 46.05 5.95 -6.15
N ALA A 368 45.67 5.21 -5.10
CA ALA A 368 46.33 5.26 -3.81
C ALA A 368 46.63 3.84 -3.30
N ASP A 369 47.87 3.57 -2.92
CA ASP A 369 48.37 2.20 -2.70
C ASP A 369 49.14 2.06 -1.38
N ILE A 370 49.10 0.87 -0.75
CA ILE A 370 49.68 0.67 0.58
C ILE A 370 51.15 0.21 0.48
N CYS A 371 52.05 1.10 0.89
CA CYS A 371 53.49 0.87 0.84
C CYS A 371 53.91 -0.40 1.62
N GLY A 372 54.35 -1.43 0.90
CA GLY A 372 54.87 -2.67 1.50
C GLY A 372 53.79 -3.65 1.98
N PHE A 373 52.55 -3.52 1.49
CA PHE A 373 51.43 -4.37 1.89
C PHE A 373 51.72 -5.87 1.80
N THR A 374 52.45 -6.33 0.77
CA THR A 374 52.82 -7.75 0.62
C THR A 374 53.52 -8.29 1.87
N SER A 375 54.54 -7.58 2.37
CA SER A 375 55.30 -7.95 3.56
C SER A 375 54.48 -7.86 4.85
N LEU A 376 53.48 -6.98 4.90
CA LEU A 376 52.53 -6.87 6.00
C LEU A 376 51.51 -8.02 5.98
N SER A 377 51.03 -8.41 4.79
CA SER A 377 50.07 -9.50 4.62
C SER A 377 50.63 -10.89 4.94
N ASP A 378 51.96 -11.04 4.86
CA ASP A 378 52.71 -12.24 5.28
C ASP A 378 52.88 -12.32 6.81
N GLN A 379 52.86 -11.18 7.51
CA GLN A 379 53.07 -11.07 8.96
C GLN A 379 51.77 -11.03 9.78
N CYS A 380 50.62 -10.83 9.15
CA CYS A 380 49.31 -10.73 9.80
C CYS A 380 48.39 -11.88 9.38
N THR A 381 47.45 -12.29 10.23
CA THR A 381 46.43 -13.26 9.81
C THR A 381 45.50 -12.63 8.76
N ALA A 382 44.97 -13.45 7.85
CA ALA A 382 44.03 -12.98 6.83
C ALA A 382 42.82 -12.22 7.41
N GLN A 383 42.38 -12.54 8.63
CA GLN A 383 41.29 -11.84 9.30
C GLN A 383 41.70 -10.44 9.79
N GLU A 384 42.95 -10.24 10.21
CA GLU A 384 43.49 -8.94 10.61
C GLU A 384 43.74 -8.05 9.39
N VAL A 385 44.29 -8.61 8.31
CA VAL A 385 44.47 -7.91 7.02
C VAL A 385 43.12 -7.41 6.49
N VAL A 386 42.09 -8.27 6.48
CA VAL A 386 40.74 -7.89 6.04
C VAL A 386 40.09 -6.85 6.96
N ARG A 387 40.29 -6.94 8.29
CA ARG A 387 39.83 -5.89 9.22
C ARG A 387 40.49 -4.54 8.94
N LEU A 388 41.81 -4.52 8.74
CA LEU A 388 42.60 -3.31 8.48
C LEU A 388 42.16 -2.65 7.17
N LEU A 389 42.07 -3.42 6.08
CA LEU A 389 41.59 -2.92 4.79
C LEU A 389 40.15 -2.41 4.88
N ASN A 390 39.25 -3.14 5.56
CA ASN A 390 37.85 -2.73 5.68
C ASN A 390 37.70 -1.42 6.48
N GLU A 391 38.42 -1.24 7.59
CA GLU A 391 38.38 0.01 8.37
C GLU A 391 39.02 1.18 7.60
N LEU A 392 40.14 0.95 6.90
CA LEU A 392 40.80 1.98 6.09
C LEU A 392 39.93 2.42 4.91
N PHE A 393 39.43 1.47 4.12
CA PHE A 393 38.57 1.75 2.97
C PHE A 393 37.20 2.31 3.37
N ALA A 394 36.64 1.92 4.53
CA ALA A 394 35.40 2.53 5.05
C ALA A 394 35.59 3.98 5.54
N ARG A 395 36.84 4.45 5.75
CA ARG A 395 37.18 5.86 5.93
C ARG A 395 37.38 6.56 4.59
N PHE A 396 38.11 5.93 3.67
CA PHE A 396 38.31 6.48 2.31
C PHE A 396 36.98 6.63 1.53
N ASP A 397 36.00 5.75 1.73
CA ASP A 397 34.65 5.86 1.17
C ASP A 397 33.91 7.13 1.67
N ARG A 398 34.21 7.61 2.88
CA ARG A 398 33.65 8.86 3.43
C ARG A 398 34.35 10.08 2.85
N LEU A 399 35.68 10.08 2.84
CA LEU A 399 36.49 11.12 2.19
C LEU A 399 36.12 11.26 0.71
N ALA A 400 35.90 10.14 0.01
CA ALA A 400 35.45 10.14 -1.37
C ALA A 400 34.08 10.82 -1.54
N TYR A 401 33.12 10.54 -0.66
CA TYR A 401 31.81 11.20 -0.67
C TYR A 401 31.91 12.71 -0.36
N GLU A 402 32.71 13.07 0.65
CA GLU A 402 32.92 14.44 1.12
C GLU A 402 33.63 15.30 0.06
N HIS A 403 34.69 14.79 -0.58
CA HIS A 403 35.39 15.42 -1.71
C HIS A 403 34.77 15.12 -3.09
N HIS A 404 33.54 14.60 -3.12
CA HIS A 404 32.77 14.34 -4.34
C HIS A 404 33.51 13.49 -5.41
N CYS A 405 34.38 12.58 -4.99
CA CYS A 405 35.10 11.63 -5.83
C CYS A 405 34.35 10.29 -5.88
N LEU A 406 34.16 9.74 -7.08
CA LEU A 406 33.50 8.45 -7.29
C LEU A 406 34.52 7.32 -7.17
N ARG A 407 34.44 6.50 -6.11
CA ARG A 407 35.17 5.22 -6.06
C ARG A 407 34.70 4.32 -7.20
N ILE A 408 35.64 3.79 -7.97
CA ILE A 408 35.34 2.86 -9.07
C ILE A 408 35.43 1.41 -8.57
N LYS A 409 36.59 1.02 -8.04
CA LYS A 409 36.88 -0.34 -7.56
C LYS A 409 38.05 -0.34 -6.57
N LEU A 410 38.20 -1.44 -5.86
CA LEU A 410 39.38 -1.77 -5.07
C LEU A 410 40.22 -2.79 -5.86
N LEU A 411 41.54 -2.60 -5.89
CA LEU A 411 42.49 -3.44 -6.63
C LEU A 411 43.47 -4.05 -5.63
N GLY A 412 42.98 -5.02 -4.84
CA GLY A 412 43.71 -5.54 -3.68
C GLY A 412 43.74 -4.49 -2.57
N ASP A 413 44.95 -4.04 -2.24
CA ASP A 413 45.27 -2.95 -1.32
C ASP A 413 45.20 -1.54 -1.95
N CYS A 414 45.18 -1.45 -3.29
CA CYS A 414 45.03 -0.17 -3.98
C CYS A 414 43.57 0.31 -4.04
N TYR A 415 43.36 1.57 -3.64
CA TYR A 415 42.09 2.29 -3.72
C TYR A 415 42.07 3.20 -4.96
N TYR A 416 41.03 3.08 -5.79
CA TYR A 416 40.93 3.78 -7.09
C TYR A 416 39.61 4.56 -7.23
N CYS A 417 39.71 5.87 -7.44
CA CYS A 417 38.56 6.78 -7.60
C CYS A 417 38.80 7.83 -8.71
N VAL A 418 37.70 8.45 -9.15
CA VAL A 418 37.70 9.47 -10.22
C VAL A 418 36.81 10.65 -9.83
N SER A 419 37.30 11.86 -10.06
CA SER A 419 36.60 13.13 -9.88
C SER A 419 36.17 13.71 -11.23
N GLY A 420 35.03 14.40 -11.27
CA GLY A 420 34.36 14.79 -12.52
C GLY A 420 33.50 13.69 -13.16
N LEU A 421 33.23 12.60 -12.43
CA LEU A 421 32.24 11.57 -12.79
C LEU A 421 31.15 11.46 -11.72
N PRO A 422 29.87 11.23 -12.09
CA PRO A 422 29.34 11.27 -13.46
C PRO A 422 29.06 12.69 -13.95
N GLU A 423 28.90 13.64 -13.04
CA GLU A 423 28.67 15.05 -13.35
C GLU A 423 30.04 15.75 -13.50
N PRO A 424 30.34 16.34 -14.66
CA PRO A 424 31.61 17.04 -14.88
C PRO A 424 31.65 18.31 -14.04
N ARG A 425 32.79 18.57 -13.39
CA ARG A 425 32.99 19.73 -12.51
C ARG A 425 34.31 20.44 -12.83
N PRO A 426 34.40 21.78 -12.74
CA PRO A 426 35.64 22.51 -13.02
C PRO A 426 36.72 22.33 -11.93
N ASP A 427 36.31 21.94 -10.72
CA ASP A 427 37.15 21.73 -9.53
C ASP A 427 37.74 20.31 -9.44
N HIS A 428 37.58 19.47 -10.47
CA HIS A 428 37.83 18.03 -10.40
C HIS A 428 39.22 17.66 -9.85
N ALA A 429 40.25 18.46 -10.18
CA ALA A 429 41.63 18.25 -9.76
C ALA A 429 41.87 18.66 -8.31
N GLN A 430 41.31 19.78 -7.87
CA GLN A 430 41.39 20.25 -6.47
C GLN A 430 40.76 19.21 -5.54
N CYS A 431 39.57 18.71 -5.88
CA CYS A 431 38.91 17.64 -5.12
C CYS A 431 39.73 16.35 -4.99
N CYS A 432 40.43 15.92 -6.06
CA CYS A 432 41.34 14.78 -5.96
C CYS A 432 42.57 15.06 -5.09
N VAL A 433 43.09 16.29 -5.10
CA VAL A 433 44.25 16.69 -4.27
C VAL A 433 43.89 16.74 -2.79
N GLU A 434 42.78 17.38 -2.42
CA GLU A 434 42.33 17.42 -1.02
C GLU A 434 42.02 16.00 -0.51
N MET A 435 41.32 15.18 -1.30
CA MET A 435 41.10 13.77 -0.96
C MET A 435 42.42 13.01 -0.75
N ALA A 436 43.43 13.24 -1.60
CA ALA A 436 44.73 12.58 -1.47
C ALA A 436 45.50 13.00 -0.21
N LEU A 437 45.40 14.27 0.20
CA LEU A 437 45.98 14.77 1.44
C LEU A 437 45.27 14.17 2.66
N ASP A 438 43.94 14.18 2.69
CA ASP A 438 43.15 13.56 3.76
C ASP A 438 43.35 12.04 3.85
N MET A 439 43.57 11.34 2.74
CA MET A 439 43.92 9.91 2.75
C MET A 439 45.28 9.65 3.43
N ILE A 440 46.26 10.54 3.24
CA ILE A 440 47.59 10.45 3.87
C ILE A 440 47.50 10.71 5.38
N ASP A 441 46.71 11.69 5.82
CA ASP A 441 46.49 11.95 7.25
C ASP A 441 45.60 10.87 7.90
N ALA A 442 44.61 10.33 7.17
CA ALA A 442 43.78 9.22 7.65
C ALA A 442 44.57 7.91 7.85
N ILE A 443 45.50 7.56 6.93
CA ILE A 443 46.36 6.38 7.13
C ILE A 443 47.39 6.62 8.25
N ALA A 444 47.87 7.86 8.44
CA ALA A 444 48.71 8.20 9.59
C ALA A 444 47.99 8.01 10.93
N LEU A 445 46.69 8.35 11.01
CA LEU A 445 45.84 8.07 12.17
C LEU A 445 45.57 6.56 12.35
N VAL A 446 45.33 5.81 11.27
CA VAL A 446 45.15 4.34 11.35
C VAL A 446 46.43 3.65 11.84
N ARG A 447 47.62 4.10 11.40
CA ARG A 447 48.92 3.66 11.94
C ARG A 447 49.04 3.90 13.45
N GLU A 448 48.65 5.09 13.93
CA GLU A 448 48.73 5.44 15.35
C GLU A 448 47.74 4.62 16.21
N VAL A 449 46.52 4.37 15.71
CA VAL A 449 45.48 3.60 16.43
C VAL A 449 45.71 2.09 16.40
N MET A 450 46.15 1.53 15.27
CA MET A 450 46.34 0.08 15.10
C MET A 450 47.75 -0.40 15.50
N GLY A 451 48.71 0.51 15.67
CA GLY A 451 50.11 0.18 16.00
C GLY A 451 50.93 -0.40 14.82
N VAL A 452 50.38 -0.40 13.60
CA VAL A 452 51.02 -1.01 12.42
C VAL A 452 51.63 0.09 11.53
N ASN A 453 52.94 -0.02 11.23
CA ASN A 453 53.69 1.01 10.51
C ASN A 453 53.42 1.03 8.99
N VAL A 454 52.21 1.39 8.60
CA VAL A 454 51.79 1.59 7.19
C VAL A 454 52.06 3.01 6.68
N ASN A 455 52.19 3.14 5.36
CA ASN A 455 52.23 4.41 4.64
C ASN A 455 51.58 4.23 3.25
N MET A 456 51.34 5.31 2.51
CA MET A 456 50.61 5.28 1.24
C MET A 456 51.34 6.06 0.13
N ARG A 457 51.36 5.56 -1.10
CA ARG A 457 51.65 6.38 -2.30
C ARG A 457 50.32 6.86 -2.88
N VAL A 458 50.27 8.08 -3.43
CA VAL A 458 49.09 8.57 -4.18
C VAL A 458 49.54 9.21 -5.49
N GLY A 459 48.99 8.73 -6.61
CA GLY A 459 49.20 9.27 -7.95
C GLY A 459 47.93 9.89 -8.52
N ILE A 460 48.03 11.11 -9.09
CA ILE A 460 46.90 11.81 -9.72
C ILE A 460 47.27 12.30 -11.13
N HIS A 461 46.53 11.82 -12.13
CA HIS A 461 46.57 12.35 -13.49
C HIS A 461 45.19 12.90 -13.90
N THR A 462 45.16 13.81 -14.88
CA THR A 462 43.97 14.51 -15.34
C THR A 462 43.85 14.39 -16.86
N GLY A 463 42.72 13.90 -17.35
CA GLY A 463 42.56 13.56 -18.77
C GLY A 463 41.12 13.27 -19.19
N ARG A 464 40.96 12.30 -20.10
CA ARG A 464 39.69 11.84 -20.66
C ARG A 464 39.48 10.36 -20.35
N VAL A 465 38.22 9.94 -20.21
CA VAL A 465 37.87 8.53 -19.93
C VAL A 465 36.63 8.07 -20.68
N HIS A 466 36.50 6.75 -20.80
CA HIS A 466 35.23 6.10 -21.13
C HIS A 466 34.82 5.29 -19.90
N CYS A 467 33.71 5.68 -19.27
CA CYS A 467 33.12 4.95 -18.16
C CYS A 467 31.95 4.11 -18.67
N GLY A 468 31.62 3.01 -17.99
CA GLY A 468 30.51 2.17 -18.43
C GLY A 468 30.31 0.92 -17.60
N VAL A 469 29.30 0.13 -17.97
CA VAL A 469 28.97 -1.14 -17.30
C VAL A 469 29.26 -2.32 -18.22
N LEU A 470 30.09 -3.24 -17.73
CA LEU A 470 30.39 -4.52 -18.38
C LEU A 470 29.82 -5.72 -17.60
N GLY A 471 29.73 -6.85 -18.32
CA GLY A 471 29.30 -8.14 -17.79
C GLY A 471 27.80 -8.42 -17.98
N LEU A 472 27.44 -9.71 -18.04
CA LEU A 472 26.04 -10.17 -18.12
C LEU A 472 25.50 -10.72 -16.79
N ARG A 473 26.37 -11.32 -15.96
CA ARG A 473 25.99 -11.95 -14.67
C ARG A 473 26.53 -11.21 -13.44
N LYS A 474 27.77 -10.72 -13.51
CA LYS A 474 28.36 -9.79 -12.54
C LYS A 474 28.54 -8.46 -13.26
N TRP A 475 27.64 -7.52 -13.02
CA TRP A 475 27.75 -6.16 -13.55
C TRP A 475 28.86 -5.42 -12.80
N GLN A 476 29.73 -4.75 -13.54
CA GLN A 476 30.80 -3.92 -13.01
C GLN A 476 30.78 -2.57 -13.72
N PHE A 477 30.61 -1.49 -12.96
CA PHE A 477 30.91 -0.15 -13.44
C PHE A 477 32.42 0.08 -13.33
N ASP A 478 33.06 0.44 -14.44
CA ASP A 478 34.51 0.65 -14.50
C ASP A 478 34.86 1.74 -15.54
N VAL A 479 36.12 2.14 -15.58
CA VAL A 479 36.59 3.33 -16.31
C VAL A 479 37.89 3.00 -17.06
N TRP A 480 37.89 3.24 -18.38
CA TRP A 480 38.99 2.89 -19.28
C TRP A 480 39.53 4.11 -20.02
N SER A 481 40.86 4.25 -20.03
CA SER A 481 41.63 5.19 -20.85
C SER A 481 43.12 4.88 -20.73
N ASN A 482 43.93 5.30 -21.70
CA ASN A 482 45.40 5.36 -21.52
C ASN A 482 45.75 6.28 -20.34
N ASP A 483 44.92 7.29 -20.08
CA ASP A 483 45.08 8.27 -19.01
C ASP A 483 44.87 7.61 -17.63
N VAL A 484 44.04 6.55 -17.53
CA VAL A 484 43.91 5.71 -16.33
C VAL A 484 45.20 4.90 -16.11
N THR A 485 45.77 4.34 -17.17
CA THR A 485 47.06 3.63 -17.11
C THR A 485 48.20 4.56 -16.69
N LEU A 486 48.20 5.82 -17.14
CA LEU A 486 49.15 6.83 -16.68
C LEU A 486 48.95 7.17 -15.19
N ALA A 487 47.71 7.35 -14.72
CA ALA A 487 47.43 7.58 -13.30
C ALA A 487 47.95 6.43 -12.41
N ASN A 488 47.83 5.18 -12.87
CA ASN A 488 48.41 4.01 -12.19
C ASN A 488 49.95 4.08 -12.15
N TYR A 489 50.63 4.36 -13.27
CA TYR A 489 52.09 4.51 -13.27
C TYR A 489 52.60 5.71 -12.45
N MET A 490 51.76 6.75 -12.28
CA MET A 490 52.03 7.89 -11.39
C MET A 490 51.99 7.51 -9.91
N GLU A 491 51.07 6.63 -9.50
CA GLU A 491 51.08 6.03 -8.16
C GLU A 491 52.37 5.24 -7.95
N SER A 492 52.69 4.33 -8.88
CA SER A 492 53.80 3.38 -8.67
C SER A 492 55.17 4.05 -8.76
N GLY A 493 55.27 5.18 -9.47
CA GLY A 493 56.42 6.09 -9.44
C GLY A 493 56.37 7.13 -8.30
N GLY A 494 55.36 7.10 -7.44
CA GLY A 494 55.14 8.04 -6.34
C GLY A 494 56.07 7.83 -5.15
N VAL A 495 56.03 8.79 -4.22
CA VAL A 495 56.84 8.78 -2.98
C VAL A 495 55.91 8.54 -1.77
N PRO A 496 56.23 7.60 -0.86
CA PRO A 496 55.39 7.31 0.30
C PRO A 496 55.11 8.55 1.17
N GLY A 497 53.83 8.81 1.45
CA GLY A 497 53.37 9.96 2.23
C GLY A 497 53.32 11.28 1.45
N ARG A 498 53.35 11.23 0.11
CA ARG A 498 53.26 12.41 -0.78
C ARG A 498 52.28 12.17 -1.92
N VAL A 499 51.65 13.25 -2.39
CA VAL A 499 50.78 13.25 -3.57
C VAL A 499 51.61 13.58 -4.81
N HIS A 500 51.62 12.68 -5.78
CA HIS A 500 52.41 12.77 -7.02
C HIS A 500 51.50 13.06 -8.21
N ILE A 501 51.74 14.18 -8.91
CA ILE A 501 50.84 14.69 -9.95
C ILE A 501 51.57 14.90 -11.29
N THR A 502 50.85 14.71 -12.40
CA THR A 502 51.33 15.09 -13.74
C THR A 502 51.22 16.59 -13.98
N GLU A 503 52.00 17.13 -14.93
CA GLU A 503 51.85 18.52 -15.40
C GLU A 503 50.40 18.86 -15.79
N ASP A 504 49.68 17.94 -16.45
CA ASP A 504 48.28 18.17 -16.82
C ASP A 504 47.40 18.43 -15.60
N THR A 505 47.53 17.65 -14.52
CA THR A 505 46.83 17.91 -13.25
C THR A 505 47.19 19.30 -12.70
N LEU A 506 48.47 19.67 -12.69
CA LEU A 506 48.94 20.97 -12.19
C LEU A 506 48.28 22.15 -12.91
N ARG A 507 48.02 22.03 -14.22
CA ARG A 507 47.32 23.07 -15.01
C ARG A 507 45.88 23.33 -14.56
N TYR A 508 45.21 22.38 -13.88
CA TYR A 508 43.85 22.53 -13.32
C TYR A 508 43.84 22.88 -11.82
N LEU A 509 45.01 23.02 -11.18
CA LEU A 509 45.15 23.42 -9.77
C LEU A 509 45.32 24.93 -9.57
N ASN A 510 45.21 25.74 -10.63
CA ASN A 510 45.19 27.22 -10.66
C ASN A 510 46.37 27.96 -9.98
N GLY A 511 47.35 27.25 -9.42
CA GLY A 511 48.43 27.82 -8.60
C GLY A 511 48.15 27.82 -7.09
N ASP A 512 47.05 27.23 -6.63
CA ASP A 512 46.64 27.22 -5.22
C ASP A 512 47.55 26.37 -4.32
N TYR A 513 48.31 25.44 -4.91
CA TYR A 513 49.17 24.48 -4.22
C TYR A 513 50.65 24.70 -4.54
N GLN A 514 51.50 24.64 -3.51
CA GLN A 514 52.95 24.61 -3.69
C GLN A 514 53.39 23.22 -4.14
N VAL A 515 54.27 23.15 -5.13
CA VAL A 515 54.76 21.90 -5.72
C VAL A 515 56.27 21.94 -5.94
N GLU A 516 56.92 20.78 -5.80
CA GLU A 516 58.32 20.56 -6.13
C GLU A 516 58.48 19.60 -7.34
N PRO A 517 59.61 19.61 -8.06
CA PRO A 517 59.89 18.63 -9.10
C PRO A 517 59.78 17.19 -8.58
N GLY A 518 58.98 16.36 -9.24
CA GLY A 518 58.67 15.01 -8.76
C GLY A 518 59.65 13.92 -9.20
N HIS A 519 60.48 14.18 -10.22
CA HIS A 519 61.49 13.23 -10.73
C HIS A 519 60.96 11.81 -11.06
N GLY A 520 59.70 11.69 -11.49
CA GLY A 520 59.01 10.40 -11.67
C GLY A 520 59.71 9.43 -12.63
N GLY A 521 60.37 9.94 -13.68
CA GLY A 521 61.12 9.13 -14.65
C GLY A 521 62.37 8.42 -14.09
N GLU A 522 62.89 8.86 -12.94
CA GLU A 522 63.99 8.13 -12.27
C GLU A 522 63.49 6.85 -11.57
N ARG A 523 62.20 6.81 -11.21
CA ARG A 523 61.59 5.72 -10.43
C ARG A 523 60.68 4.82 -11.27
N ASN A 524 60.16 5.30 -12.40
CA ASN A 524 59.30 4.53 -13.30
C ASN A 524 59.71 4.71 -14.77
N ALA A 525 60.07 3.60 -15.42
CA ALA A 525 60.48 3.58 -16.83
C ALA A 525 59.41 4.13 -17.77
N TYR A 526 58.12 3.85 -17.55
CA TYR A 526 57.04 4.36 -18.42
C TYR A 526 56.99 5.89 -18.43
N LEU A 527 57.18 6.54 -17.27
CA LEU A 527 57.18 8.00 -17.15
C LEU A 527 58.39 8.62 -17.85
N ARG A 528 59.56 7.96 -17.78
CA ARG A 528 60.79 8.37 -18.47
C ARG A 528 60.68 8.23 -19.97
N ASP A 529 60.24 7.06 -20.44
CA ASP A 529 60.26 6.69 -21.86
C ASP A 529 59.20 7.50 -22.65
N HIS A 530 58.16 7.99 -21.98
CA HIS A 530 57.20 8.96 -22.51
C HIS A 530 57.53 10.43 -22.15
N SER A 531 58.66 10.71 -21.49
CA SER A 531 59.14 12.06 -21.10
C SER A 531 58.13 12.91 -20.32
N ILE A 532 57.38 12.29 -19.42
CA ILE A 532 56.26 12.92 -18.71
C ILE A 532 56.77 13.79 -17.55
N GLN A 533 56.38 15.07 -17.53
CA GLN A 533 56.70 15.97 -16.42
C GLN A 533 55.78 15.72 -15.21
N THR A 534 56.38 15.65 -14.03
CA THR A 534 55.73 15.23 -12.78
C THR A 534 56.17 16.10 -11.62
N TYR A 535 55.26 16.34 -10.67
CA TYR A 535 55.47 17.18 -9.49
C TYR A 535 54.98 16.48 -8.21
N LEU A 536 55.57 16.81 -7.07
CA LEU A 536 55.08 16.38 -5.75
C LEU A 536 54.45 17.58 -5.04
N ILE A 537 53.25 17.41 -4.48
CA ILE A 537 52.59 18.47 -3.71
C ILE A 537 53.28 18.62 -2.35
N ILE A 538 53.54 19.86 -1.95
CA ILE A 538 54.07 20.23 -0.64
C ILE A 538 52.86 20.50 0.28
N PRO A 539 52.63 19.71 1.35
CA PRO A 539 51.52 19.97 2.26
C PRO A 539 51.72 21.33 2.97
N PRO A 540 50.65 22.14 3.14
CA PRO A 540 50.76 23.43 3.82
C PRO A 540 51.16 23.25 5.30
N GLU A 541 52.16 24.02 5.75
CA GLU A 541 52.76 23.88 7.09
C GLU A 541 51.75 23.96 8.25
N THR A 542 50.64 24.69 8.03
CA THR A 542 49.56 24.94 8.98
C THR A 542 48.96 23.66 9.58
N SER A 543 48.95 22.53 8.85
CA SER A 543 48.40 21.26 9.35
C SER A 543 49.20 20.70 10.55
N ARG A 544 50.51 20.99 10.65
CA ARG A 544 51.37 20.38 11.69
C ARG A 544 51.33 21.05 13.07
N GLN A 545 50.80 22.26 13.22
CA GLN A 545 50.98 23.04 14.46
C GLN A 545 49.78 23.04 15.43
N THR A 546 48.60 22.55 15.05
CA THR A 546 47.42 22.46 15.93
C THR A 546 47.24 21.09 16.61
N ARG A 547 48.33 20.50 17.11
CA ARG A 547 48.29 19.39 18.09
C ARG A 547 48.34 19.93 19.53
N PRO A 548 47.20 20.15 20.22
CA PRO A 548 47.22 20.50 21.65
C PRO A 548 47.80 19.34 22.45
N THR A 549 48.89 19.60 23.19
CA THR A 549 49.54 18.58 24.02
C THR A 549 48.67 18.21 25.21
N VAL A 550 48.07 17.01 25.17
CA VAL A 550 47.26 16.47 26.28
C VAL A 550 48.17 16.17 27.47
N LYS A 551 48.33 17.15 28.36
CA LYS A 551 48.96 16.96 29.67
C LYS A 551 48.14 15.95 30.48
N LYS A 552 48.82 14.95 31.05
CA LYS A 552 48.20 14.04 32.02
C LYS A 552 47.89 14.79 33.32
N THR A 553 46.60 15.04 33.58
CA THR A 553 46.06 15.29 34.91
C THR A 553 44.95 14.29 35.17
N GLY A 554 45.01 13.60 36.32
CA GLY A 554 44.15 12.44 36.60
C GLY A 554 42.74 12.79 37.07
N ASN A 555 41.88 11.78 36.98
CA ASN A 555 40.61 11.57 37.71
C ASN A 555 39.86 12.79 38.27
N MET A 556 38.66 13.05 37.74
CA MET A 556 37.48 13.12 38.60
C MET A 556 36.14 12.86 37.87
N SER A 557 35.24 12.16 38.59
CA SER A 557 33.78 12.09 38.42
C SER A 557 33.16 11.90 37.01
N ASN A 558 32.67 10.68 36.79
CA ASN A 558 31.57 10.36 35.87
C ASN A 558 30.34 11.27 36.05
N GLY A 559 29.60 11.48 34.95
CA GLY A 559 28.13 11.61 34.98
C GLY A 559 27.53 13.01 34.96
N ASN A 560 27.20 13.52 33.76
CA ASN A 560 26.10 14.48 33.58
C ASN A 560 25.48 14.52 32.16
N ILE A 561 26.21 14.09 31.12
CA ILE A 561 25.75 14.10 29.71
C ILE A 561 24.41 13.33 29.49
N ALA A 562 24.08 12.38 30.37
CA ALA A 562 22.84 11.59 30.30
C ALA A 562 21.55 12.30 30.81
N LYS A 563 21.59 13.59 31.21
CA LYS A 563 20.44 14.27 31.84
C LYS A 563 19.73 15.36 31.01
N GLU A 564 20.39 16.03 30.06
CA GLU A 564 19.71 17.06 29.24
C GLU A 564 18.84 16.48 28.11
N LEU A 565 18.99 15.19 27.78
CA LEU A 565 18.22 14.50 26.74
C LEU A 565 16.78 14.08 27.18
N ARG A 566 16.20 14.74 28.19
CA ARG A 566 14.87 14.40 28.74
C ARG A 566 13.98 15.58 29.16
N VAL A 567 14.18 16.79 28.63
CA VAL A 567 13.25 17.93 28.85
C VAL A 567 12.99 18.72 27.56
N MET A 568 12.18 18.18 26.64
CA MET A 568 11.29 18.92 25.71
C MET A 568 10.50 17.95 24.81
N GLY A 569 9.39 18.40 24.21
CA GLY A 569 8.87 17.78 22.98
C GLY A 569 7.63 16.87 23.06
N HIS A 570 6.65 17.14 23.92
CA HIS A 570 5.36 16.42 23.88
C HIS A 570 4.37 17.09 22.90
N SER A 571 4.44 16.83 21.58
CA SER A 571 3.28 16.90 20.65
C SER A 571 3.62 16.65 19.16
N SER A 572 2.57 16.31 18.39
CA SER A 572 2.48 16.24 16.92
C SER A 572 3.26 15.13 16.20
N LYS A 573 2.57 14.45 15.28
CA LYS A 573 3.15 13.45 14.36
C LYS A 573 3.40 14.14 13.01
N GLY A 574 4.65 14.30 12.60
CA GLY A 574 4.99 14.91 11.32
C GLY A 574 6.42 14.59 10.86
N SER A 575 6.61 14.49 9.55
CA SER A 575 7.88 14.31 8.84
C SER A 575 8.77 13.10 9.24
N LYS A 576 8.67 12.00 8.47
CA LYS A 576 9.78 11.05 8.25
C LYS A 576 10.02 10.87 6.75
N TYR A 577 10.67 11.85 6.13
CA TYR A 577 11.34 11.74 4.83
C TYR A 577 12.66 12.54 4.87
N ASN A 578 13.63 12.12 4.05
CA ASN A 578 14.99 12.66 3.97
C ASN A 578 15.87 12.50 5.23
N LYS A 579 16.30 11.26 5.49
CA LYS A 579 17.62 11.01 6.09
C LYS A 579 18.29 9.82 5.38
N LEU A 580 19.14 10.11 4.41
CA LEU A 580 20.02 9.14 3.77
C LEU A 580 21.36 9.19 4.51
N GLY A 581 21.78 8.08 5.14
CA GLY A 581 23.05 8.01 5.85
C GLY A 581 23.04 7.08 7.07
N MET A 582 23.65 5.90 6.89
CA MET A 582 24.47 5.08 7.82
C MET A 582 24.23 5.12 9.36
N CYS A 583 23.02 5.41 9.83
CA CYS A 583 22.61 5.18 11.21
C CYS A 583 21.23 4.53 11.23
N GLU A 584 21.17 3.20 11.37
CA GLU A 584 19.92 2.55 11.82
C GLU A 584 19.68 2.94 13.28
N GLU A 585 18.59 3.68 13.55
CA GLU A 585 18.05 3.77 14.90
C GLU A 585 17.65 2.35 15.32
N ASN A 586 18.10 1.88 16.50
CA ASN A 586 17.72 0.58 17.08
C ASN A 586 16.25 0.57 17.59
N SER A 587 15.31 1.01 16.75
CA SER A 587 13.92 0.59 16.89
C SER A 587 13.85 -0.90 16.54
N PRO A 588 13.27 -1.77 17.40
CA PRO A 588 13.08 -3.16 17.06
C PRO A 588 12.27 -3.25 15.76
N ARG A 589 12.72 -4.10 14.81
CA ARG A 589 11.99 -4.35 13.57
C ARG A 589 10.58 -4.84 13.95
N LYS A 590 9.56 -4.04 13.64
CA LYS A 590 8.17 -4.43 13.87
C LYS A 590 7.87 -5.71 13.09
N ASP A 591 7.00 -6.53 13.65
CA ASP A 591 6.38 -7.64 12.92
C ASP A 591 5.64 -7.09 11.67
N PRO A 592 5.74 -7.72 10.50
CA PRO A 592 4.96 -7.32 9.33
C PRO A 592 3.43 -7.31 9.58
N GLU A 593 2.89 -8.18 10.45
CA GLU A 593 1.49 -8.08 10.90
C GLU A 593 1.23 -6.74 11.62
N ASP A 594 2.13 -6.33 12.52
CA ASP A 594 2.00 -5.07 13.25
C ASP A 594 2.09 -3.85 12.33
N GLU A 595 2.98 -3.83 11.32
CA GLU A 595 3.02 -2.73 10.36
C GLU A 595 1.73 -2.65 9.51
N VAL A 596 1.19 -3.80 9.09
CA VAL A 596 -0.10 -3.88 8.39
C VAL A 596 -1.24 -3.36 9.27
N ASN A 597 -1.29 -3.77 10.54
CA ASN A 597 -2.29 -3.31 11.50
C ASN A 597 -2.17 -1.80 11.76
N ASP A 598 -0.94 -1.27 11.88
CA ASP A 598 -0.66 0.16 12.07
C ASP A 598 -1.05 0.99 10.82
N TYR A 599 -0.78 0.47 9.62
CA TYR A 599 -1.20 1.09 8.36
C TYR A 599 -2.73 1.11 8.23
N LEU A 600 -3.39 -0.02 8.48
CA LEU A 600 -4.85 -0.14 8.40
C LEU A 600 -5.56 0.75 9.41
N MET A 601 -5.06 0.85 10.64
CA MET A 601 -5.59 1.78 11.64
C MET A 601 -5.58 3.22 11.11
N ARG A 602 -4.43 3.68 10.60
CA ARG A 602 -4.29 5.03 10.00
C ARG A 602 -5.16 5.21 8.74
N ALA A 603 -5.31 4.16 7.93
CA ALA A 603 -6.10 4.19 6.70
C ALA A 603 -7.62 4.25 6.98
N ILE A 604 -8.10 3.48 7.96
CA ILE A 604 -9.48 3.53 8.46
C ILE A 604 -9.76 4.91 9.07
N ASP A 605 -8.80 5.50 9.79
CA ASP A 605 -8.93 6.83 10.37
C ASP A 605 -9.01 7.92 9.29
N ALA A 606 -8.11 7.89 8.29
CA ALA A 606 -7.93 8.96 7.31
C ALA A 606 -8.77 8.87 6.03
N ARG A 607 -9.27 7.69 5.65
CA ARG A 607 -10.01 7.46 4.39
C ARG A 607 -11.40 6.92 4.68
N SER A 608 -12.46 7.70 4.42
CA SER A 608 -13.81 7.13 4.47
C SER A 608 -14.06 6.23 3.26
N ILE A 609 -14.81 5.15 3.48
CA ILE A 609 -15.27 4.24 2.42
C ILE A 609 -16.12 5.02 1.41
N ASP A 610 -16.83 6.04 1.87
CA ASP A 610 -17.74 6.85 1.06
C ASP A 610 -17.00 7.88 0.20
N GLN A 611 -15.82 8.36 0.61
CA GLN A 611 -14.89 9.06 -0.29
C GLN A 611 -14.36 8.13 -1.39
N LEU A 612 -14.08 6.85 -1.06
CA LEU A 612 -13.66 5.88 -2.08
C LEU A 612 -14.80 5.57 -3.06
N ARG A 613 -16.03 5.38 -2.57
CA ARG A 613 -17.24 5.24 -3.41
C ARG A 613 -17.45 6.47 -4.29
N ALA A 614 -17.48 7.68 -3.74
CA ALA A 614 -17.66 8.92 -4.51
C ALA A 614 -16.57 9.12 -5.58
N LYS A 615 -15.33 8.70 -5.32
CA LYS A 615 -14.24 8.76 -6.30
C LYS A 615 -14.39 7.70 -7.41
N HIS A 616 -14.68 6.44 -7.10
CA HIS A 616 -14.58 5.33 -8.06
C HIS A 616 -15.93 4.82 -8.62
N CYS A 617 -17.06 5.13 -8.00
CA CYS A 617 -18.40 4.67 -8.38
C CYS A 617 -19.30 5.82 -8.86
N LYS A 618 -20.31 5.50 -9.67
CA LYS A 618 -21.38 6.43 -10.09
C LYS A 618 -22.41 6.57 -8.95
N PRO A 619 -22.96 7.77 -8.67
CA PRO A 619 -23.72 8.02 -7.43
C PRO A 619 -25.08 7.33 -7.35
N ILE A 620 -25.71 7.01 -8.48
CA ILE A 620 -27.06 6.40 -8.53
C ILE A 620 -26.93 4.89 -8.75
N LEU A 621 -26.37 4.48 -9.89
CA LEU A 621 -26.30 3.08 -10.30
C LEU A 621 -25.22 2.26 -9.57
N MET A 622 -24.40 2.89 -8.71
CA MET A 622 -23.27 2.32 -7.95
C MET A 622 -22.15 1.63 -8.76
N HIS A 623 -22.33 1.45 -10.06
CA HIS A 623 -21.32 0.95 -11.00
C HIS A 623 -20.01 1.75 -10.91
N PHE A 624 -18.88 1.07 -11.11
CA PHE A 624 -17.58 1.68 -11.24
C PHE A 624 -17.51 2.63 -12.45
N LYS A 625 -16.71 3.70 -12.30
CA LYS A 625 -16.42 4.65 -13.39
C LYS A 625 -15.45 4.07 -14.43
N GLN A 626 -14.68 3.04 -14.06
CA GLN A 626 -13.74 2.34 -14.93
C GLN A 626 -14.37 1.03 -15.44
N PRO A 627 -14.54 0.83 -16.76
CA PRO A 627 -15.24 -0.33 -17.30
C PRO A 627 -14.47 -1.64 -17.10
N GLU A 628 -13.14 -1.62 -17.06
CA GLU A 628 -12.35 -2.84 -16.78
C GLU A 628 -12.59 -3.39 -15.38
N VAL A 629 -12.80 -2.50 -14.39
CA VAL A 629 -13.09 -2.88 -13.01
C VAL A 629 -14.51 -3.43 -12.90
N GLU A 630 -15.47 -2.82 -13.60
CA GLU A 630 -16.85 -3.32 -13.69
C GLU A 630 -16.92 -4.73 -14.31
N VAL A 631 -16.22 -4.95 -15.43
CA VAL A 631 -16.18 -6.28 -16.08
C VAL A 631 -15.46 -7.33 -15.23
N LYS A 632 -14.52 -6.92 -14.36
CA LYS A 632 -13.92 -7.83 -13.37
C LYS A 632 -14.92 -8.15 -12.24
N TYR A 633 -15.62 -7.16 -11.73
CA TYR A 633 -16.60 -7.29 -10.65
C TYR A 633 -17.84 -8.10 -11.08
N SER A 634 -18.35 -7.93 -12.30
CA SER A 634 -19.51 -8.68 -12.80
C SER A 634 -19.21 -10.17 -13.02
N ARG A 635 -17.92 -10.56 -13.09
CA ARG A 635 -17.44 -11.95 -13.13
C ARG A 635 -17.03 -12.50 -11.75
N GLU A 636 -17.13 -11.71 -10.70
CA GLU A 636 -16.77 -12.13 -9.34
C GLU A 636 -17.89 -12.98 -8.73
N ARG A 637 -17.55 -14.19 -8.26
CA ARG A 637 -18.55 -15.16 -7.80
C ARG A 637 -19.08 -14.82 -6.40
N ASP A 638 -20.39 -14.61 -6.29
CA ASP A 638 -21.04 -14.48 -4.99
C ASP A 638 -21.19 -15.86 -4.30
N LYS A 639 -20.37 -16.09 -3.27
CA LYS A 639 -20.31 -17.34 -2.50
C LYS A 639 -21.61 -17.67 -1.76
N MET A 640 -22.48 -16.68 -1.53
CA MET A 640 -23.70 -16.81 -0.72
C MET A 640 -24.99 -16.80 -1.57
N LEU A 641 -24.88 -16.71 -2.90
CA LEU A 641 -26.01 -16.55 -3.83
C LEU A 641 -27.17 -17.52 -3.56
N HIS A 642 -26.85 -18.80 -3.35
CA HIS A 642 -27.80 -19.87 -3.07
C HIS A 642 -28.64 -19.66 -1.79
N ILE A 643 -28.14 -18.90 -0.80
CA ILE A 643 -28.87 -18.59 0.44
C ILE A 643 -29.97 -17.56 0.16
N TYR A 644 -29.70 -16.55 -0.67
CA TYR A 644 -30.69 -15.52 -1.03
C TYR A 644 -31.82 -16.10 -1.88
N PHE A 645 -31.52 -17.00 -2.83
CA PHE A 645 -32.56 -17.70 -3.58
C PHE A 645 -33.37 -18.64 -2.66
N LEU A 646 -32.74 -19.42 -1.78
CA LEU A 646 -33.47 -20.26 -0.82
C LEU A 646 -34.38 -19.46 0.13
N CYS A 647 -33.97 -18.24 0.50
CA CYS A 647 -34.81 -17.29 1.22
C CYS A 647 -36.07 -16.92 0.41
N SER A 648 -35.92 -16.57 -0.87
CA SER A 648 -37.07 -16.26 -1.76
C SER A 648 -38.07 -17.41 -1.88
N LEU A 649 -37.59 -18.67 -1.86
CA LEU A 649 -38.45 -19.85 -1.88
C LEU A 649 -39.28 -20.00 -0.59
N GLY A 650 -38.70 -19.67 0.57
CA GLY A 650 -39.45 -19.62 1.83
C GLY A 650 -40.52 -18.52 1.84
N VAL A 651 -40.18 -17.33 1.30
CA VAL A 651 -41.07 -16.18 1.24
C VAL A 651 -42.27 -16.43 0.31
N ILE A 652 -42.05 -16.95 -0.91
CA ILE A 652 -43.17 -17.23 -1.84
C ILE A 652 -44.14 -18.29 -1.28
N VAL A 653 -43.63 -19.33 -0.62
CA VAL A 653 -44.47 -20.36 0.02
C VAL A 653 -45.30 -19.76 1.14
N ALA A 654 -44.70 -18.94 2.02
CA ALA A 654 -45.44 -18.26 3.08
C ALA A 654 -46.52 -17.31 2.53
N ILE A 655 -46.21 -16.51 1.51
CA ILE A 655 -47.18 -15.62 0.84
C ILE A 655 -48.35 -16.44 0.30
N VAL A 656 -48.10 -17.49 -0.48
CA VAL A 656 -49.19 -18.29 -1.07
C VAL A 656 -50.02 -19.01 0.00
N THR A 657 -49.39 -19.51 1.09
CA THR A 657 -50.15 -20.08 2.22
C THR A 657 -51.10 -19.06 2.85
N VAL A 658 -50.69 -17.81 3.00
CA VAL A 658 -51.54 -16.73 3.55
C VAL A 658 -52.62 -16.31 2.55
N LEU A 659 -52.29 -16.19 1.26
CA LEU A 659 -53.28 -15.89 0.21
C LEU A 659 -54.38 -16.96 0.14
N LEU A 660 -54.02 -18.24 0.23
CA LEU A 660 -54.95 -19.36 0.25
C LEU A 660 -55.80 -19.43 1.53
N LEU A 661 -55.34 -18.84 2.64
CA LEU A 661 -56.01 -18.93 3.94
C LEU A 661 -56.94 -17.74 4.23
N VAL A 662 -56.73 -16.61 3.53
CA VAL A 662 -57.48 -15.35 3.72
C VAL A 662 -58.45 -15.04 2.58
N PHE A 663 -58.13 -15.40 1.33
CA PHE A 663 -58.95 -15.01 0.16
C PHE A 663 -59.87 -16.13 -0.35
N PRO A 664 -61.05 -15.78 -0.92
CA PRO A 664 -62.00 -16.76 -1.44
C PRO A 664 -61.41 -17.58 -2.60
N HIS A 665 -61.85 -18.83 -2.68
CA HIS A 665 -61.25 -19.84 -3.55
C HIS A 665 -61.78 -19.74 -4.99
N SER A 666 -60.95 -19.28 -5.92
CA SER A 666 -61.19 -19.36 -7.37
C SER A 666 -60.20 -20.31 -8.04
N THR A 667 -60.67 -21.08 -9.02
CA THR A 667 -59.83 -21.98 -9.84
C THR A 667 -58.73 -21.22 -10.58
N THR A 668 -58.99 -19.99 -11.02
CA THR A 668 -57.98 -19.14 -11.70
C THR A 668 -56.83 -18.76 -10.76
N LEU A 669 -57.13 -18.49 -9.49
CA LEU A 669 -56.12 -18.14 -8.47
C LEU A 669 -55.24 -19.36 -8.16
N TYR A 670 -55.82 -20.56 -7.96
CA TYR A 670 -55.02 -21.78 -7.74
C TYR A 670 -54.04 -22.07 -8.89
N VAL A 671 -54.49 -21.91 -10.15
CA VAL A 671 -53.62 -22.08 -11.32
C VAL A 671 -52.48 -21.08 -11.26
N LEU A 672 -52.75 -19.78 -11.08
CA LEU A 672 -51.70 -18.76 -11.01
C LEU A 672 -50.71 -19.02 -9.86
N TYR A 673 -51.21 -19.39 -8.67
CA TYR A 673 -50.37 -19.66 -7.50
C TYR A 673 -49.44 -20.87 -7.74
N SER A 674 -49.93 -21.94 -8.37
CA SER A 674 -49.12 -23.11 -8.72
C SER A 674 -48.06 -22.80 -9.80
N VAL A 675 -48.39 -21.98 -10.79
CA VAL A 675 -47.45 -21.50 -11.81
C VAL A 675 -46.36 -20.62 -11.18
N SER A 676 -46.72 -19.69 -10.29
CA SER A 676 -45.75 -18.84 -9.60
C SER A 676 -44.77 -19.64 -8.72
N ILE A 677 -45.28 -20.59 -7.94
CA ILE A 677 -44.42 -21.47 -7.11
C ILE A 677 -43.49 -22.32 -7.98
N THR A 678 -43.99 -22.92 -9.06
CA THR A 678 -43.15 -23.77 -9.93
C THR A 678 -42.07 -22.99 -10.66
N ILE A 679 -42.33 -21.74 -11.07
CA ILE A 679 -41.29 -20.84 -11.63
C ILE A 679 -40.20 -20.54 -10.60
N VAL A 680 -40.56 -20.12 -9.38
CA VAL A 680 -39.57 -19.78 -8.34
C VAL A 680 -38.79 -21.01 -7.88
N LEU A 681 -39.44 -22.19 -7.82
CA LEU A 681 -38.80 -23.47 -7.51
C LEU A 681 -37.81 -23.90 -8.61
N LEU A 682 -38.15 -23.71 -9.89
CA LEU A 682 -37.26 -24.01 -11.02
C LEU A 682 -35.99 -23.13 -10.99
N VAL A 683 -36.14 -21.83 -10.75
CA VAL A 683 -35.00 -20.90 -10.60
C VAL A 683 -34.14 -21.30 -9.38
N ASN A 684 -34.77 -21.67 -8.26
CA ASN A 684 -34.05 -22.18 -7.09
C ASN A 684 -33.27 -23.47 -7.37
N ALA A 685 -33.87 -24.43 -8.08
CA ALA A 685 -33.20 -25.67 -8.46
C ALA A 685 -31.96 -25.40 -9.35
N LEU A 686 -32.09 -24.48 -10.32
CA LEU A 686 -30.96 -24.06 -11.18
C LEU A 686 -29.80 -23.47 -10.39
N VAL A 687 -30.06 -22.66 -9.36
CA VAL A 687 -29.01 -22.06 -8.50
C VAL A 687 -28.43 -23.09 -7.53
N VAL A 688 -29.26 -23.89 -6.84
CA VAL A 688 -28.78 -24.86 -5.83
C VAL A 688 -27.98 -26.02 -6.44
N THR A 689 -28.14 -26.30 -7.74
CA THR A 689 -27.48 -27.39 -8.46
C THR A 689 -25.95 -27.46 -8.29
N GLU A 690 -25.23 -26.33 -8.20
CA GLU A 690 -23.76 -26.33 -8.03
C GLU A 690 -23.30 -26.95 -6.69
N ASN A 691 -24.15 -26.91 -5.65
CA ASN A 691 -23.86 -27.50 -4.33
C ASN A 691 -24.18 -29.01 -4.26
N ILE A 692 -24.80 -29.59 -5.29
CA ILE A 692 -25.13 -31.02 -5.35
C ILE A 692 -23.91 -31.79 -5.86
N LYS A 693 -23.60 -32.95 -5.25
CA LYS A 693 -22.42 -33.76 -5.64
C LYS A 693 -22.53 -34.34 -7.05
N ASN A 694 -23.70 -34.89 -7.40
CA ASN A 694 -23.94 -35.59 -8.67
C ASN A 694 -25.06 -34.91 -9.48
N PRO A 695 -24.87 -33.69 -10.02
CA PRO A 695 -25.87 -32.99 -10.82
C PRO A 695 -25.80 -33.40 -12.30
N VAL A 696 -26.92 -33.26 -13.01
CA VAL A 696 -26.99 -33.43 -14.47
C VAL A 696 -26.00 -32.46 -15.15
N PRO A 697 -25.15 -32.89 -16.10
CA PRO A 697 -24.03 -32.09 -16.60
C PRO A 697 -24.47 -30.80 -17.31
N ILE A 698 -25.62 -30.82 -18.01
CA ILE A 698 -26.24 -29.64 -18.63
C ILE A 698 -26.61 -28.62 -17.54
N LEU A 699 -27.32 -29.07 -16.50
CA LEU A 699 -27.76 -28.23 -15.39
C LEU A 699 -26.57 -27.64 -14.62
N LYS A 700 -25.49 -28.41 -14.43
CA LYS A 700 -24.24 -27.93 -13.83
C LYS A 700 -23.57 -26.81 -14.64
N ARG A 701 -23.58 -26.90 -15.99
CA ARG A 701 -23.05 -25.84 -16.86
C ARG A 701 -23.84 -24.54 -16.74
N PHE A 702 -25.18 -24.61 -16.69
CA PHE A 702 -26.02 -23.43 -16.46
C PHE A 702 -25.83 -22.84 -15.05
N SER A 703 -25.83 -23.68 -14.01
CA SER A 703 -25.62 -23.26 -12.61
C SER A 703 -24.28 -22.52 -12.44
N LYS A 704 -23.19 -23.08 -12.99
CA LYS A 704 -21.86 -22.44 -13.02
C LYS A 704 -21.90 -21.08 -13.74
N LYS A 705 -22.56 -20.99 -14.90
CA LYS A 705 -22.68 -19.73 -15.67
C LYS A 705 -23.48 -18.65 -14.94
N ILE A 706 -24.39 -19.02 -14.03
CA ILE A 706 -25.12 -18.09 -13.16
C ILE A 706 -24.21 -17.58 -12.03
N HIS A 707 -23.44 -18.45 -11.37
CA HIS A 707 -22.49 -18.01 -10.32
C HIS A 707 -21.29 -17.23 -10.87
N GLU A 708 -20.89 -17.45 -12.13
CA GLU A 708 -19.80 -16.73 -12.81
C GLU A 708 -20.23 -15.42 -13.49
N ASN A 709 -21.52 -15.06 -13.47
CA ASN A 709 -22.00 -13.81 -14.07
C ASN A 709 -23.10 -13.16 -13.22
N ARG A 710 -22.70 -12.12 -12.50
CA ARG A 710 -23.53 -11.33 -11.58
C ARG A 710 -24.72 -10.66 -12.27
N GLU A 711 -24.65 -10.39 -13.57
CA GLU A 711 -25.78 -9.85 -14.34
C GLU A 711 -26.87 -10.90 -14.57
N LEU A 712 -26.49 -12.15 -14.89
CA LEU A 712 -27.46 -13.25 -15.03
C LEU A 712 -28.13 -13.58 -13.69
N ALA A 713 -27.37 -13.52 -12.59
CA ALA A 713 -27.92 -13.66 -11.24
C ALA A 713 -28.92 -12.53 -10.89
N GLN A 714 -28.63 -11.27 -11.27
CA GLN A 714 -29.53 -10.14 -11.09
C GLN A 714 -30.82 -10.28 -11.93
N VAL A 715 -30.73 -10.70 -13.19
CA VAL A 715 -31.90 -10.94 -14.05
C VAL A 715 -32.81 -12.04 -13.47
N LEU A 716 -32.22 -13.13 -12.95
CA LEU A 716 -32.99 -14.19 -12.27
C LEU A 716 -33.61 -13.71 -10.95
N ALA A 717 -32.93 -12.87 -10.18
CA ALA A 717 -33.50 -12.25 -8.98
C ALA A 717 -34.65 -11.30 -9.32
N PHE A 718 -34.51 -10.47 -10.35
CA PHE A 718 -35.58 -9.59 -10.84
C PHE A 718 -36.81 -10.36 -11.32
N LEU A 719 -36.62 -11.50 -12.00
CA LEU A 719 -37.71 -12.40 -12.39
C LEU A 719 -38.46 -12.94 -11.16
N VAL A 720 -37.73 -13.46 -10.16
CA VAL A 720 -38.34 -13.99 -8.93
C VAL A 720 -39.09 -12.90 -8.15
N ILE A 721 -38.52 -11.70 -8.04
CA ILE A 721 -39.17 -10.55 -7.40
C ILE A 721 -40.43 -10.15 -8.17
N SER A 722 -40.37 -10.08 -9.51
CA SER A 722 -41.52 -9.72 -10.35
C SER A 722 -42.67 -10.72 -10.22
N VAL A 723 -42.38 -12.03 -10.23
CA VAL A 723 -43.37 -13.09 -9.98
C VAL A 723 -43.98 -12.99 -8.58
N THR A 724 -43.15 -12.71 -7.57
CA THR A 724 -43.59 -12.55 -6.16
C THR A 724 -44.44 -11.29 -5.96
N PHE A 725 -44.21 -10.23 -6.74
CA PHE A 725 -45.01 -9.02 -6.70
C PHE A 725 -46.36 -9.19 -7.41
N LEU A 726 -46.36 -9.79 -8.61
CA LEU A 726 -47.58 -10.05 -9.38
C LEU A 726 -48.59 -10.92 -8.62
N ILE A 727 -48.12 -11.97 -7.94
CA ILE A 727 -49.01 -12.82 -7.13
C ILE A 727 -49.60 -12.09 -5.92
N THR A 728 -48.85 -11.16 -5.28
CA THR A 728 -49.40 -10.34 -4.19
C THR A 728 -50.43 -9.31 -4.66
N LEU A 729 -50.37 -8.89 -5.93
CA LEU A 729 -51.37 -7.98 -6.50
C LEU A 729 -52.62 -8.69 -7.02
N THR A 730 -52.58 -10.00 -7.27
CA THR A 730 -53.70 -10.71 -7.92
C THR A 730 -55.04 -10.55 -7.16
N PRO A 731 -55.10 -10.74 -5.82
CA PRO A 731 -56.36 -10.60 -5.05
C PRO A 731 -56.86 -9.17 -4.90
N LEU A 732 -56.17 -8.20 -5.50
CA LEU A 732 -56.53 -6.77 -5.55
C LEU A 732 -57.06 -6.36 -6.93
N VAL A 733 -57.00 -7.29 -7.90
CA VAL A 733 -57.41 -7.12 -9.31
C VAL A 733 -58.51 -8.13 -9.70
N SER A 734 -58.64 -9.24 -8.97
CA SER A 734 -59.69 -10.27 -9.12
C SER A 734 -60.84 -10.09 -8.14
#